data_AF-A0A8I3NMA3-F1
#
_entry.id   AF-A0A8I3NMA3-F1
#
_cell.length_a   1.000
_cell.length_b   1.000
_cell.length_c   1.000
_cell.angle_alpha   90.00
_cell.angle_beta   90.00
_cell.angle_gamma   90.00
#
_symmetry.space_group_name_H-M   'P 1'
#
loop_
_entity.id
_entity.type
_entity.pdbx_description
1 polymer ?
#
loop_
_entity_poly.entity_id
_entity_poly.type
_entity_poly.pdbx_seq_one_letter_code
_entity_poly.pdbx_strand_id
1 'polypeptide(L)'
;MAATVAAAAADAGPGVAVPVDLRREQRMVCVEYPGVVRDVPKMLRTLGGEEGVSRIYADPTKRLELYFRPKDPYCHPVCANRFSTSSLLFRIRRKTKRQREVLGLEAQPEVTFDIEILGIISTVYKFQGMSDFQYLAVHTEANGRHMSMYDRVLMLKPEKESFFHQELPLYIPPPIFSRLDTPVDYFYRPETQHREGYNNPPVSGENLIGLSRARRPHNAIFVNFEEDEVPTQPLEAAVQTWRRISTNPIDQKVEEDLRKLFEIRPIWSRNAVKANISVHPDKLKVLLPFVAYYMITGPWRSLWIRYGYDPRKNPGAKIYQVLDFRIRCGMKYGYAPSDMPVKAKRSTYNYSLPITVKKTPSQVVTMQDLKQGLGPSGTASSRKSNSNKYKLKDSVYVFREGALPPYRQMFYQLCDLNVEELQRIIHRNDGAESRCTERDGWCLPKTSDELRDTMSLMIRQIIRSKRPGNYGLRDQHMAIAWVKRNIAAFGGDPNNITLFGESAGGASVSLQTLSPYNKGLIRRAISQSGVALCPWVIQRNPLFWAKRIAEKVGCPLDDTARMAKCLKVTDPRALTLAYKMPLAGMEYPMLHYLGFIPVVDGDFIPDDPINLYANTADIDYIVGTNNMDGHIFASIDMPAINKNKQEVTDEDFYKLISGLTMIKGLRGANSTFDVYTKPWARDATQETKKKTVVDFETDILFLVPTETALAQHRANAK
;
A
#
# COMPACT_ATOMS: atom_id res chain seq x y z
N MET A 1 -51.32 3.48 -33.57
CA MET A 1 -51.58 2.86 -34.89
C MET A 1 -50.47 1.85 -35.12
N ALA A 2 -50.68 0.55 -34.92
CA ALA A 2 -51.47 -0.38 -35.73
C ALA A 2 -50.86 -0.62 -37.12
N ALA A 3 -50.79 -1.92 -37.48
CA ALA A 3 -50.29 -2.55 -38.70
C ALA A 3 -48.75 -2.72 -38.74
N THR A 4 -48.16 -3.88 -39.00
CA THR A 4 -48.58 -5.24 -39.40
C THR A 4 -47.30 -6.06 -39.21
N VAL A 5 -47.29 -7.27 -38.65
CA VAL A 5 -47.33 -8.53 -39.41
C VAL A 5 -47.86 -9.61 -38.48
N ALA A 6 -49.08 -10.07 -38.76
CA ALA A 6 -49.55 -11.39 -38.40
C ALA A 6 -49.61 -12.18 -39.71
N ALA A 7 -48.71 -13.15 -39.88
CA ALA A 7 -48.86 -14.30 -40.77
C ALA A 7 -47.59 -15.17 -40.67
N ALA A 8 -47.66 -16.23 -39.86
CA ALA A 8 -46.93 -17.51 -39.97
C ALA A 8 -46.78 -18.14 -38.57
N ALA A 9 -47.89 -18.53 -37.98
CA ALA A 9 -47.92 -19.46 -36.85
C ALA A 9 -48.84 -20.63 -37.23
N ALA A 10 -48.44 -21.34 -38.27
CA ALA A 10 -48.93 -22.67 -38.59
C ALA A 10 -47.69 -23.46 -39.03
N ASP A 11 -47.53 -24.65 -38.44
CA ASP A 11 -46.43 -25.59 -38.65
C ASP A 11 -45.15 -25.31 -37.83
N ALA A 12 -45.10 -25.79 -36.59
CA ALA A 12 -43.90 -25.81 -35.76
C ALA A 12 -43.42 -27.27 -35.55
N GLY A 13 -42.58 -27.75 -36.45
CA GLY A 13 -41.69 -28.89 -36.22
C GLY A 13 -40.56 -28.53 -35.24
N PRO A 14 -39.79 -29.53 -34.74
CA PRO A 14 -38.78 -29.30 -33.71
C PRO A 14 -37.59 -28.53 -34.30
N GLY A 15 -37.32 -27.34 -33.78
CA GLY A 15 -36.08 -26.61 -34.06
C GLY A 15 -36.20 -25.20 -34.66
N VAL A 16 -37.22 -24.42 -34.30
CA VAL A 16 -37.23 -22.98 -34.64
C VAL A 16 -36.36 -22.21 -33.65
N ALA A 17 -35.16 -21.81 -34.10
CA ALA A 17 -34.28 -20.90 -33.36
C ALA A 17 -34.90 -19.49 -33.33
N VAL A 18 -35.33 -19.04 -32.16
CA VAL A 18 -35.83 -17.68 -31.95
C VAL A 18 -34.65 -16.74 -31.76
N PRO A 19 -34.45 -15.72 -32.62
CA PRO A 19 -33.40 -14.72 -32.42
C PRO A 19 -33.77 -13.83 -31.22
N VAL A 20 -32.92 -13.81 -30.20
CA VAL A 20 -33.09 -12.99 -29.00
C VAL A 20 -32.16 -11.79 -29.11
N ASP A 21 -32.75 -10.59 -29.22
CA ASP A 21 -32.03 -9.34 -29.35
C ASP A 21 -31.57 -8.83 -27.97
N LEU A 22 -30.33 -9.17 -27.57
CA LEU A 22 -29.74 -8.79 -26.28
C LEU A 22 -29.24 -7.33 -26.30
N ARG A 23 -30.10 -6.36 -26.68
CA ARG A 23 -29.74 -4.93 -26.70
C ARG A 23 -29.56 -4.39 -25.27
N ARG A 24 -28.28 -4.18 -24.93
CA ARG A 24 -27.68 -3.13 -24.09
C ARG A 24 -28.15 -2.77 -22.67
N GLU A 25 -29.27 -3.22 -22.07
CA GLU A 25 -29.66 -2.63 -20.75
C GLU A 25 -30.05 -3.55 -19.57
N GLN A 26 -30.12 -4.87 -19.67
CA GLN A 26 -30.41 -5.72 -18.48
C GLN A 26 -29.22 -6.57 -18.06
N ARG A 27 -28.13 -5.90 -17.67
CA ARG A 27 -27.06 -6.53 -16.89
C ARG A 27 -27.49 -6.59 -15.43
N MET A 28 -27.58 -7.81 -14.91
CA MET A 28 -28.01 -8.06 -13.54
C MET A 28 -26.84 -8.50 -12.67
N VAL A 29 -27.02 -8.31 -11.36
CA VAL A 29 -26.13 -8.79 -10.31
C VAL A 29 -26.88 -9.85 -9.52
N CYS A 30 -26.24 -10.99 -9.30
CA CYS A 30 -26.79 -12.07 -8.50
C CYS A 30 -26.01 -12.20 -7.18
N VAL A 31 -26.72 -12.45 -6.09
CA VAL A 31 -26.14 -12.79 -4.78
C VAL A 31 -26.62 -14.20 -4.44
N GLU A 32 -25.68 -15.16 -4.39
CA GLU A 32 -25.96 -16.52 -3.93
C GLU A 32 -26.00 -16.51 -2.40
N TYR A 33 -27.14 -16.09 -1.85
CA TYR A 33 -27.35 -15.97 -0.41
C TYR A 33 -27.27 -17.34 0.28
N PRO A 34 -26.50 -17.50 1.38
CA PRO A 34 -26.26 -18.80 2.01
C PRO A 34 -27.41 -19.18 2.97
N GLY A 35 -28.63 -19.22 2.44
CA GLY A 35 -29.84 -19.53 3.21
C GLY A 35 -31.12 -19.45 2.37
N VAL A 36 -32.23 -19.93 2.92
CA VAL A 36 -33.55 -19.90 2.26
C VAL A 36 -34.20 -18.53 2.46
N VAL A 37 -34.40 -17.79 1.37
CA VAL A 37 -35.02 -16.45 1.40
C VAL A 37 -36.55 -16.58 1.36
N ARG A 38 -37.22 -16.27 2.47
CA ARG A 38 -38.69 -16.16 2.56
C ARG A 38 -39.19 -14.71 2.53
N ASP A 39 -38.37 -13.79 3.02
CA ASP A 39 -38.64 -12.36 3.13
C ASP A 39 -37.43 -11.60 2.56
N VAL A 40 -37.64 -10.98 1.39
CA VAL A 40 -36.59 -10.27 0.63
C VAL A 40 -36.11 -9.02 1.38
N PRO A 41 -36.97 -8.13 1.90
CA PRO A 41 -36.53 -7.01 2.74
C PRO A 41 -35.69 -7.43 3.94
N LYS A 42 -36.03 -8.53 4.63
CA LYS A 42 -35.25 -9.05 5.76
C LYS A 42 -33.87 -9.54 5.33
N MET A 43 -33.80 -10.25 4.21
CA MET A 43 -32.54 -10.69 3.62
C MET A 43 -31.68 -9.48 3.25
N LEU A 44 -32.22 -8.46 2.56
CA LEU A 44 -31.47 -7.27 2.18
C LEU A 44 -30.88 -6.54 3.39
N ARG A 45 -31.61 -6.45 4.52
CA ARG A 45 -31.08 -5.86 5.77
C ARG A 45 -29.80 -6.54 6.27
N THR A 46 -29.66 -7.85 6.08
CA THR A 46 -28.45 -8.59 6.48
C THR A 46 -27.24 -8.30 5.59
N LEU A 47 -27.47 -7.78 4.37
CA LEU A 47 -26.43 -7.40 3.40
C LEU A 47 -26.11 -5.89 3.42
N GLY A 48 -26.63 -5.16 4.41
CA GLY A 48 -26.49 -3.70 4.49
C GLY A 48 -27.50 -2.92 3.64
N GLY A 49 -28.58 -3.56 3.20
CA GLY A 49 -29.61 -2.96 2.36
C GLY A 49 -29.23 -2.87 0.89
N GLU A 50 -30.14 -2.33 0.08
CA GLU A 50 -29.90 -2.13 -1.36
C GLU A 50 -28.73 -1.17 -1.62
N GLU A 51 -28.63 -0.09 -0.83
CA GLU A 51 -27.51 0.85 -0.86
C GLU A 51 -26.17 0.17 -0.55
N GLY A 52 -26.15 -0.71 0.46
CA GLY A 52 -24.96 -1.47 0.84
C GLY A 52 -24.46 -2.34 -0.31
N VAL A 53 -25.37 -3.11 -0.93
CA VAL A 53 -25.06 -3.96 -2.09
C VAL A 53 -24.58 -3.13 -3.28
N SER A 54 -25.26 -2.02 -3.60
CA SER A 54 -24.90 -1.12 -4.70
C SER A 54 -23.52 -0.50 -4.51
N ARG A 55 -23.21 -0.03 -3.30
CA ARG A 55 -21.90 0.51 -2.94
C ARG A 55 -20.77 -0.51 -3.09
N ILE A 56 -21.00 -1.77 -2.71
CA ILE A 56 -20.02 -2.85 -2.89
C ILE A 56 -19.90 -3.25 -4.37
N TYR A 57 -20.98 -3.15 -5.15
CA TYR A 57 -20.92 -3.40 -6.59
C TYR A 57 -20.09 -2.34 -7.33
N ALA A 58 -20.17 -1.07 -6.92
CA ALA A 58 -19.38 0.02 -7.48
C ALA A 58 -17.88 -0.11 -7.22
N ASP A 59 -17.47 -0.76 -6.11
CA ASP A 59 -16.07 -0.95 -5.74
C ASP A 59 -15.65 -2.43 -5.80
N PRO A 60 -14.99 -2.88 -6.88
CA PRO A 60 -14.62 -4.29 -7.07
C PRO A 60 -13.58 -4.79 -6.07
N THR A 61 -12.96 -3.92 -5.26
CA THR A 61 -11.95 -4.31 -4.26
C THR A 61 -12.57 -4.82 -2.95
N LYS A 62 -13.86 -4.57 -2.74
CA LYS A 62 -14.60 -4.94 -1.53
C LYS A 62 -15.36 -6.26 -1.72
N ARG A 63 -15.52 -6.98 -0.61
CA ARG A 63 -16.36 -8.19 -0.53
C ARG A 63 -17.73 -7.82 0.00
N LEU A 64 -18.76 -8.55 -0.43
CA LEU A 64 -20.12 -8.33 0.07
C LEU A 64 -20.25 -8.97 1.44
N GLU A 65 -20.61 -8.17 2.44
CA GLU A 65 -20.69 -8.60 3.84
C GLU A 65 -22.10 -9.04 4.20
N LEU A 66 -22.21 -10.18 4.87
CA LEU A 66 -23.44 -10.72 5.43
C LEU A 66 -23.37 -10.72 6.95
N TYR A 67 -24.24 -9.94 7.58
CA TYR A 67 -24.41 -9.87 9.02
C TYR A 67 -25.64 -10.68 9.44
N PHE A 68 -25.44 -11.80 10.12
CA PHE A 68 -26.55 -12.60 10.66
C PHE A 68 -27.35 -11.85 11.75
N ARG A 69 -26.68 -10.93 12.46
CA ARG A 69 -27.29 -10.03 13.45
C ARG A 69 -27.01 -8.57 13.04
N PRO A 70 -27.75 -8.00 12.08
CA PRO A 70 -27.44 -6.67 11.53
C PRO A 70 -27.64 -5.52 12.53
N LYS A 71 -28.28 -5.77 13.68
CA LYS A 71 -28.41 -4.81 14.79
C LYS A 71 -27.27 -4.91 15.81
N ASP A 72 -26.45 -5.94 15.73
CA ASP A 72 -25.33 -6.19 16.64
C ASP A 72 -24.04 -5.63 16.01
N PRO A 73 -23.47 -4.54 16.57
CA PRO A 73 -22.27 -3.90 16.00
C PRO A 73 -21.01 -4.78 16.13
N TYR A 74 -21.04 -5.83 16.95
CA TYR A 74 -19.95 -6.79 17.10
C TYR A 74 -20.20 -8.10 16.34
N CYS A 75 -21.27 -8.19 15.55
CA CYS A 75 -21.49 -9.33 14.69
C CYS A 75 -20.42 -9.32 13.58
N HIS A 76 -19.54 -10.32 13.58
CA HIS A 76 -18.54 -10.44 12.52
C HIS A 76 -19.23 -10.97 11.24
N PRO A 77 -19.04 -10.31 10.08
CA PRO A 77 -19.73 -10.68 8.87
C PRO A 77 -19.10 -11.92 8.19
N VAL A 78 -19.93 -12.64 7.43
CA VAL A 78 -19.43 -13.59 6.42
C VAL A 78 -19.28 -12.85 5.11
N CYS A 79 -18.16 -13.04 4.41
CA CYS A 79 -17.86 -12.28 3.21
C CYS A 79 -18.06 -13.10 1.93
N ALA A 80 -18.79 -12.55 0.95
CA ALA A 80 -18.92 -13.11 -0.39
C ALA A 80 -17.86 -12.57 -1.36
N ASN A 81 -17.33 -13.46 -2.18
CA ASN A 81 -16.40 -13.16 -3.25
C ASN A 81 -17.15 -12.80 -4.54
N ARG A 82 -16.61 -11.85 -5.30
CA ARG A 82 -17.15 -11.38 -6.58
C ARG A 82 -16.63 -12.24 -7.74
N PHE A 83 -17.52 -12.73 -8.58
CA PHE A 83 -17.21 -13.51 -9.79
C PHE A 83 -17.86 -12.87 -11.02
N SER A 84 -17.15 -12.87 -12.15
CA SER A 84 -17.71 -12.48 -13.45
C SER A 84 -18.37 -13.68 -14.11
N THR A 85 -19.56 -13.50 -14.66
CA THR A 85 -20.33 -14.57 -15.32
C THR A 85 -21.04 -14.05 -16.57
N SER A 86 -21.55 -14.95 -17.39
CA SER A 86 -22.40 -14.66 -18.55
C SER A 86 -23.69 -15.50 -18.53
N SER A 87 -24.18 -15.81 -17.33
CA SER A 87 -25.36 -16.66 -17.12
C SER A 87 -26.64 -15.92 -17.51
N LEU A 88 -27.63 -16.64 -18.05
CA LEU A 88 -28.93 -16.08 -18.43
C LEU A 88 -29.96 -16.34 -17.32
N LEU A 89 -30.80 -15.34 -17.05
CA LEU A 89 -31.96 -15.48 -16.16
C LEU A 89 -33.22 -15.71 -17.00
N PHE A 90 -33.94 -16.79 -16.71
CA PHE A 90 -35.19 -17.13 -17.38
C PHE A 90 -36.39 -16.97 -16.42
N ARG A 91 -37.46 -16.37 -16.91
CA ARG A 91 -38.80 -16.44 -16.31
C ARG A 91 -39.54 -17.61 -16.95
N ILE A 92 -39.95 -18.58 -16.14
CA ILE A 92 -40.73 -19.74 -16.58
C ILE A 92 -42.14 -19.62 -16.00
N ARG A 93 -43.14 -19.47 -16.87
CA ARG A 93 -44.56 -19.47 -16.52
C ARG A 93 -45.17 -20.82 -16.88
N ARG A 94 -45.56 -21.59 -15.87
CA ARG A 94 -46.31 -22.84 -16.04
C ARG A 94 -47.81 -22.52 -16.13
N LYS A 95 -48.42 -22.77 -17.30
CA LYS A 95 -49.87 -22.68 -17.49
C LYS A 95 -50.46 -24.08 -17.40
N THR A 96 -51.46 -24.26 -16.54
CA THR A 96 -52.15 -25.54 -16.38
C THR A 96 -53.59 -25.37 -16.78
N LYS A 97 -54.02 -26.10 -17.82
CA LYS A 97 -55.40 -26.08 -18.30
C LYS A 97 -56.13 -27.25 -17.66
N ARG A 98 -57.08 -26.96 -16.76
CA ARG A 98 -57.93 -27.99 -16.16
C ARG A 98 -59.05 -28.31 -17.17
N GLN A 99 -59.01 -29.49 -17.79
CA GLN A 99 -60.11 -29.92 -18.64
C GLN A 99 -61.33 -30.24 -17.75
N ARG A 100 -62.52 -29.82 -18.19
CA ARG A 100 -63.80 -30.22 -17.58
C ARG A 100 -64.01 -31.71 -17.86
N GLU A 101 -64.30 -32.49 -16.82
CA GLU A 101 -64.62 -33.91 -16.93
C GLU A 101 -65.72 -34.15 -17.96
N VAL A 102 -65.41 -34.95 -18.98
CA VAL A 102 -66.41 -35.60 -19.83
C VAL A 102 -66.09 -37.09 -19.78
N LEU A 103 -66.97 -37.84 -19.11
CA LEU A 103 -67.13 -39.30 -19.07
C LEU A 103 -65.84 -40.15 -19.00
N GLY A 104 -65.42 -40.47 -17.77
CA GLY A 104 -64.88 -41.79 -17.44
C GLY A 104 -63.38 -42.06 -17.63
N LEU A 105 -62.57 -41.08 -18.01
CA LEU A 105 -61.11 -41.22 -18.06
C LEU A 105 -60.46 -40.05 -17.30
N GLU A 106 -59.60 -40.35 -16.31
CA GLU A 106 -58.82 -39.35 -15.57
C GLU A 106 -57.94 -38.55 -16.55
N ALA A 107 -58.38 -37.35 -16.91
CA ALA A 107 -57.65 -36.47 -17.81
C ALA A 107 -56.44 -35.87 -17.08
N GLN A 108 -55.23 -36.20 -17.53
CA GLN A 108 -54.02 -35.51 -17.06
C GLN A 108 -54.09 -34.03 -17.47
N PRO A 109 -53.81 -33.09 -16.55
CA PRO A 109 -53.89 -31.66 -16.86
C PRO A 109 -52.82 -31.30 -17.89
N GLU A 110 -53.25 -30.66 -19.00
CA GLU A 110 -52.34 -30.16 -20.03
C GLU A 110 -51.50 -29.01 -19.45
N VAL A 111 -50.19 -29.24 -19.32
CA VAL A 111 -49.22 -28.27 -18.81
C VAL A 111 -48.43 -27.69 -19.97
N THR A 112 -48.51 -26.37 -20.16
CA THR A 112 -47.67 -25.64 -21.11
C THR A 112 -46.70 -24.71 -20.37
N PHE A 113 -45.46 -24.60 -20.87
CA PHE A 113 -44.44 -23.73 -20.31
C PHE A 113 -44.19 -22.55 -21.26
N ASP A 114 -44.26 -21.35 -20.72
CA ASP A 114 -43.89 -20.10 -21.39
C ASP A 114 -42.56 -19.63 -20.79
N ILE A 115 -41.51 -19.55 -21.62
CA ILE A 115 -40.14 -19.26 -21.20
C ILE A 115 -39.70 -17.93 -21.80
N GLU A 116 -39.20 -17.04 -20.96
CA GLU A 116 -38.76 -15.70 -21.36
C GLU A 116 -37.40 -15.38 -20.75
N ILE A 117 -36.49 -14.81 -21.55
CA ILE A 117 -35.18 -14.37 -21.07
C ILE A 117 -35.32 -12.98 -20.45
N LEU A 118 -34.98 -12.86 -19.17
CA LEU A 118 -35.04 -11.60 -18.41
C LEU A 118 -33.73 -10.81 -18.45
N GLY A 119 -32.60 -11.41 -18.83
CA GLY A 119 -31.32 -10.69 -18.89
C GLY A 119 -30.10 -11.55 -18.62
N ILE A 120 -28.94 -10.89 -18.55
CA ILE A 120 -27.64 -11.52 -18.34
C ILE A 120 -27.14 -11.18 -16.93
N ILE A 121 -26.84 -12.20 -16.14
CA ILE A 121 -26.14 -12.08 -14.86
C ILE A 121 -24.66 -11.93 -15.16
N SER A 122 -24.17 -10.70 -15.07
CA SER A 122 -22.78 -10.35 -15.37
C SER A 122 -21.85 -10.52 -14.16
N THR A 123 -22.40 -10.45 -12.95
CA THR A 123 -21.66 -10.53 -11.71
C THR A 123 -22.42 -11.37 -10.70
N VAL A 124 -21.73 -12.31 -10.06
CA VAL A 124 -22.27 -13.15 -8.97
C VAL A 124 -21.43 -12.97 -7.71
N TYR A 125 -22.08 -12.78 -6.57
CA TYR A 125 -21.45 -12.83 -5.24
C TYR A 125 -21.71 -14.18 -4.59
N LYS A 126 -20.66 -14.89 -4.17
CA LYS A 126 -20.76 -16.21 -3.53
C LYS A 126 -20.08 -16.25 -2.16
N PHE A 127 -20.77 -16.76 -1.16
CA PHE A 127 -20.25 -16.96 0.20
C PHE A 127 -19.53 -18.31 0.29
N GLN A 128 -18.24 -18.31 -0.02
CA GLN A 128 -17.38 -19.50 0.08
C GLN A 128 -16.54 -19.53 1.36
N GLY A 129 -16.41 -18.39 2.04
CA GLY A 129 -15.71 -18.27 3.31
C GLY A 129 -16.57 -18.77 4.48
N MET A 130 -15.91 -19.31 5.50
CA MET A 130 -16.49 -19.66 6.78
C MET A 130 -16.73 -18.41 7.63
N SER A 131 -17.71 -18.48 8.53
CA SER A 131 -17.91 -17.45 9.55
C SER A 131 -16.71 -17.36 10.47
N ASP A 132 -16.37 -16.13 10.85
CA ASP A 132 -15.45 -15.89 11.96
C ASP A 132 -16.09 -16.35 13.29
N PHE A 133 -15.25 -16.50 14.33
CA PHE A 133 -15.71 -16.72 15.69
C PHE A 133 -16.64 -15.60 16.11
N GLN A 134 -17.74 -15.97 16.76
CA GLN A 134 -18.74 -15.03 17.26
C GLN A 134 -18.62 -14.97 18.78
N TYR A 135 -18.60 -13.76 19.32
CA TYR A 135 -18.63 -13.53 20.77
C TYR A 135 -19.91 -12.80 21.16
N LEU A 136 -20.72 -13.44 22.00
CA LEU A 136 -21.92 -12.83 22.55
C LEU A 136 -21.60 -12.31 23.96
N ALA A 137 -21.58 -10.99 24.14
CA ALA A 137 -21.30 -10.38 25.44
C ALA A 137 -22.52 -10.53 26.36
N VAL A 138 -22.57 -11.64 27.10
CA VAL A 138 -23.65 -11.97 28.04
C VAL A 138 -23.10 -12.05 29.46
N HIS A 139 -23.78 -11.42 30.39
CA HIS A 139 -23.56 -11.57 31.82
C HIS A 139 -24.69 -12.42 32.43
N THR A 140 -24.35 -13.38 33.27
CA THR A 140 -25.33 -14.19 34.00
C THR A 140 -25.46 -13.61 35.41
N GLU A 141 -26.63 -13.05 35.71
CA GLU A 141 -26.93 -12.57 37.05
C GLU A 141 -27.02 -13.73 38.05
N ALA A 142 -26.94 -13.43 39.35
CA ALA A 142 -27.01 -14.43 40.44
C ALA A 142 -28.31 -15.27 40.45
N ASN A 143 -29.36 -14.81 39.77
CA ASN A 143 -30.64 -15.50 39.57
C ASN A 143 -30.64 -16.47 38.34
N GLY A 144 -29.50 -16.61 37.64
CA GLY A 144 -29.38 -17.41 36.41
C GLY A 144 -29.87 -16.73 35.14
N ARG A 145 -30.33 -15.47 35.21
CA ARG A 145 -30.81 -14.71 34.05
C ARG A 145 -29.63 -14.17 33.25
N HIS A 146 -29.63 -14.46 31.96
CA HIS A 146 -28.67 -13.95 31.00
C HIS A 146 -29.08 -12.54 30.53
N MET A 147 -28.19 -11.57 30.69
CA MET A 147 -28.36 -10.20 30.21
C MET A 147 -27.31 -9.86 29.15
N SER A 148 -27.75 -9.22 28.07
CA SER A 148 -26.84 -8.67 27.07
C SER A 148 -26.10 -7.46 27.66
N MET A 149 -24.78 -7.43 27.46
CA MET A 149 -23.92 -6.36 27.96
C MET A 149 -23.66 -5.27 26.90
N TYR A 150 -24.21 -5.38 25.68
CA TYR A 150 -23.89 -4.47 24.58
C TYR A 150 -24.22 -2.99 24.91
N ASP A 151 -25.34 -2.71 25.56
CA ASP A 151 -25.72 -1.35 25.97
C ASP A 151 -24.81 -0.77 27.06
N ARG A 152 -24.05 -1.61 27.77
CA ARG A 152 -23.07 -1.19 28.79
C ARG A 152 -21.65 -1.10 28.25
N VAL A 153 -21.33 -1.84 27.19
CA VAL A 153 -20.01 -1.84 26.53
C VAL A 153 -19.90 -0.67 25.54
N LEU A 154 -20.99 -0.34 24.86
CA LEU A 154 -21.07 0.83 24.01
C LEU A 154 -21.24 2.07 24.89
N MET A 155 -20.18 2.88 25.04
CA MET A 155 -20.26 4.18 25.72
C MET A 155 -21.09 5.16 24.87
N LEU A 156 -22.41 4.99 24.88
CA LEU A 156 -23.37 5.84 24.16
C LEU A 156 -23.60 7.18 24.88
N LYS A 157 -23.09 7.32 26.11
CA LYS A 157 -23.11 8.55 26.91
C LYS A 157 -21.72 8.82 27.50
N PRO A 158 -21.32 10.10 27.65
CA PRO A 158 -20.09 10.45 28.36
C PRO A 158 -20.19 10.10 29.85
N GLU A 159 -19.23 9.33 30.34
CA GLU A 159 -19.15 8.87 31.73
C GLU A 159 -18.15 9.71 32.57
N LYS A 160 -18.31 9.66 33.90
CA LYS A 160 -17.43 10.37 34.86
C LYS A 160 -16.12 9.61 35.10
N GLU A 161 -15.09 10.32 35.58
CA GLU A 161 -13.75 9.76 35.89
C GLU A 161 -13.78 8.49 36.76
N SER A 162 -14.70 8.44 37.73
CA SER A 162 -14.90 7.27 38.61
C SER A 162 -15.24 5.97 37.88
N PHE A 163 -15.84 6.04 36.68
CA PHE A 163 -16.14 4.88 35.84
C PHE A 163 -14.86 4.22 35.32
N PHE A 164 -13.83 4.99 34.99
CA PHE A 164 -12.58 4.49 34.41
C PHE A 164 -11.65 3.80 35.42
N HIS A 165 -11.93 3.97 36.72
CA HIS A 165 -11.23 3.28 37.80
C HIS A 165 -11.90 1.96 38.22
N GLN A 166 -13.06 1.63 37.67
CA GLN A 166 -13.73 0.35 37.94
C GLN A 166 -13.11 -0.76 37.08
N GLU A 167 -12.87 -1.91 37.68
CA GLU A 167 -12.53 -3.11 36.92
C GLU A 167 -13.75 -3.53 36.08
N LEU A 168 -13.66 -3.28 34.78
CA LEU A 168 -14.64 -3.75 33.82
C LEU A 168 -14.23 -5.13 33.30
N PRO A 169 -15.15 -6.10 33.19
CA PRO A 169 -14.83 -7.35 32.53
C PRO A 169 -14.53 -7.08 31.04
N LEU A 170 -13.56 -7.80 30.48
CA LEU A 170 -13.13 -7.68 29.08
C LEU A 170 -14.23 -8.15 28.11
N TYR A 171 -15.19 -7.26 27.82
CA TYR A 171 -16.31 -7.53 26.90
C TYR A 171 -16.14 -6.95 25.49
N ILE A 172 -14.99 -6.34 25.18
CA ILE A 172 -14.71 -5.80 23.84
C ILE A 172 -13.97 -6.86 23.02
N PRO A 173 -14.62 -7.56 22.09
CA PRO A 173 -13.93 -8.50 21.21
C PRO A 173 -13.03 -7.72 20.22
N PRO A 174 -11.93 -8.32 19.77
CA PRO A 174 -11.23 -7.81 18.59
C PRO A 174 -12.19 -7.81 17.39
N PRO A 175 -12.04 -6.89 16.44
CA PRO A 175 -12.96 -6.78 15.28
C PRO A 175 -12.93 -8.02 14.36
N ILE A 176 -11.91 -8.87 14.50
CA ILE A 176 -11.71 -10.12 13.77
C ILE A 176 -10.98 -11.09 14.71
N PHE A 177 -11.50 -12.30 14.88
CA PHE A 177 -10.82 -13.37 15.62
C PHE A 177 -9.95 -14.22 14.68
N SER A 178 -10.49 -14.59 13.53
CA SER A 178 -9.80 -15.37 12.50
C SER A 178 -9.28 -14.49 11.38
N ARG A 179 -7.97 -14.51 11.15
CA ARG A 179 -7.34 -13.76 10.07
C ARG A 179 -7.67 -14.30 8.67
N LEU A 180 -8.25 -15.49 8.58
CA LEU A 180 -8.59 -16.19 7.35
C LEU A 180 -10.01 -16.75 7.48
N ASP A 181 -10.80 -16.61 6.42
CA ASP A 181 -12.14 -17.19 6.31
C ASP A 181 -12.14 -18.48 5.47
N THR A 182 -11.00 -18.91 4.96
CA THR A 182 -10.84 -20.19 4.28
C THR A 182 -10.05 -21.18 5.14
N PRO A 183 -10.44 -22.46 5.18
CA PRO A 183 -9.65 -23.49 5.83
C PRO A 183 -8.25 -23.54 5.19
N VAL A 184 -7.22 -23.57 6.03
CA VAL A 184 -5.85 -23.82 5.60
C VAL A 184 -5.57 -25.27 5.89
N ASP A 185 -5.12 -26.02 4.89
CA ASP A 185 -4.59 -27.37 5.09
C ASP A 185 -3.28 -27.28 5.88
N TYR A 186 -3.40 -27.14 7.20
CA TYR A 186 -2.33 -27.52 8.08
C TYR A 186 -2.23 -29.04 7.96
N PHE A 187 -1.19 -29.51 7.29
CA PHE A 187 -0.72 -30.89 7.42
C PHE A 187 -0.32 -31.10 8.89
N TYR A 188 -1.31 -31.33 9.76
CA TYR A 188 -1.10 -31.74 11.13
C TYR A 188 -0.23 -32.98 11.04
N ARG A 189 0.99 -32.89 11.57
CA ARG A 189 1.81 -34.08 11.71
C ARG A 189 1.00 -35.03 12.61
N PRO A 190 0.80 -36.29 12.20
CA PRO A 190 0.19 -37.29 13.06
C PRO A 190 0.88 -37.28 14.43
N GLU A 191 0.11 -37.47 15.49
CA GLU A 191 0.60 -37.55 16.86
C GLU A 191 1.86 -38.43 16.93
N THR A 192 2.90 -37.94 17.60
CA THR A 192 4.03 -38.78 18.02
C THR A 192 3.59 -39.70 19.14
N GLN A 193 2.75 -40.70 18.86
CA GLN A 193 2.44 -41.79 19.78
C GLN A 193 3.60 -42.81 19.91
N HIS A 194 4.74 -42.60 19.26
CA HIS A 194 5.88 -43.52 19.30
C HIS A 194 7.12 -42.93 19.97
N ARG A 195 7.03 -42.60 21.26
CA ARG A 195 8.20 -42.65 22.15
C ARG A 195 7.87 -43.56 23.32
N GLU A 196 8.47 -44.76 23.34
CA GLU A 196 8.44 -45.64 24.50
C GLU A 196 8.84 -44.85 25.77
N GLY A 197 8.02 -44.93 26.81
CA GLY A 197 8.31 -44.36 28.14
C GLY A 197 7.66 -43.00 28.48
N TYR A 198 6.74 -42.45 27.66
CA TYR A 198 6.02 -41.22 28.00
C TYR A 198 4.60 -41.49 28.53
N ASN A 199 4.39 -41.31 29.84
CA ASN A 199 3.06 -41.33 30.46
C ASN A 199 2.44 -39.93 30.44
N ASN A 200 1.24 -39.78 29.87
CA ASN A 200 0.51 -38.52 29.91
C ASN A 200 0.12 -38.17 31.36
N PRO A 201 0.25 -36.91 31.79
CA PRO A 201 -0.25 -36.48 33.09
C PRO A 201 -1.80 -36.60 33.14
N PRO A 202 -2.38 -36.87 34.32
CA PRO A 202 -3.83 -36.91 34.48
C PRO A 202 -4.43 -35.54 34.15
N VAL A 203 -5.39 -35.53 33.24
CA VAL A 203 -6.06 -34.31 32.75
C VAL A 203 -7.03 -33.82 33.83
N SER A 204 -6.82 -32.64 34.40
CA SER A 204 -7.87 -31.96 35.18
C SER A 204 -8.91 -31.39 34.22
N GLY A 205 -10.20 -31.49 34.57
CA GLY A 205 -11.33 -31.13 33.70
C GLY A 205 -11.40 -29.65 33.28
N GLU A 206 -10.50 -28.80 33.76
CA GLU A 206 -10.49 -27.35 33.47
C GLU A 206 -9.62 -26.96 32.27
N ASN A 207 -8.74 -27.84 31.78
CA ASN A 207 -7.86 -27.54 30.64
C ASN A 207 -7.95 -28.61 29.54
N LEU A 208 -8.97 -28.49 28.69
CA LEU A 208 -9.22 -29.35 27.52
C LEU A 208 -8.20 -29.19 26.36
N ILE A 209 -7.30 -28.20 26.42
CA ILE A 209 -6.19 -28.11 25.47
C ILE A 209 -5.11 -29.09 25.93
N GLY A 210 -5.17 -30.31 25.41
CA GLY A 210 -4.14 -31.32 25.64
C GLY A 210 -2.75 -30.73 25.42
N LEU A 211 -1.88 -30.84 26.44
CA LEU A 211 -0.44 -30.58 26.35
C LEU A 211 0.24 -31.67 25.49
N SER A 212 -0.24 -31.87 24.25
CA SER A 212 0.25 -32.88 23.30
C SER A 212 1.61 -32.53 22.69
N ARG A 213 2.20 -31.39 23.10
CA ARG A 213 3.56 -31.01 22.78
C ARG A 213 4.40 -31.08 24.05
N ALA A 214 5.27 -32.08 24.14
CA ALA A 214 6.35 -32.07 25.13
C ALA A 214 7.02 -30.68 25.10
N ARG A 215 7.02 -29.99 26.25
CA ARG A 215 7.69 -28.69 26.39
C ARG A 215 9.13 -28.90 25.93
N ARG A 216 9.55 -28.24 24.85
CA ARG A 216 10.92 -28.36 24.38
C ARG A 216 11.82 -27.90 25.54
N PRO A 217 12.78 -28.70 26.00
CA PRO A 217 13.66 -28.26 27.08
C PRO A 217 14.35 -26.96 26.64
N HIS A 218 14.07 -25.88 27.35
CA HIS A 218 14.74 -24.61 27.17
C HIS A 218 15.85 -24.55 28.20
N ASN A 219 17.06 -24.90 27.75
CA ASN A 219 18.26 -24.92 28.60
C ASN A 219 18.84 -23.51 28.84
N ALA A 220 18.15 -22.46 28.39
CA ALA A 220 18.55 -21.06 28.58
C ALA A 220 17.98 -20.53 29.90
N ILE A 221 18.81 -19.80 30.65
CA ILE A 221 18.35 -19.04 31.80
C ILE A 221 17.88 -17.68 31.30
N PHE A 222 16.64 -17.33 31.65
CA PHE A 222 16.00 -16.08 31.29
C PHE A 222 15.94 -15.19 32.52
N VAL A 223 16.37 -13.94 32.40
CA VAL A 223 16.44 -12.98 33.51
C VAL A 223 15.64 -11.73 33.14
N ASN A 224 14.84 -11.23 34.08
CA ASN A 224 14.18 -9.92 33.98
C ASN A 224 15.02 -8.83 34.65
N PHE A 225 14.81 -7.58 34.22
CA PHE A 225 15.56 -6.43 34.74
C PHE A 225 15.41 -6.23 36.26
N GLU A 226 14.27 -6.60 36.84
CA GLU A 226 13.97 -6.44 38.27
C GLU A 226 14.55 -7.57 39.16
N GLU A 227 15.14 -8.64 38.60
CA GLU A 227 15.66 -9.76 39.41
C GLU A 227 17.03 -9.43 40.03
N ASP A 228 17.16 -9.46 41.36
CA ASP A 228 18.38 -8.97 42.05
C ASP A 228 19.70 -9.69 41.68
N GLU A 229 19.62 -10.96 41.30
CA GLU A 229 20.78 -11.80 41.00
C GLU A 229 20.87 -12.18 39.53
N VAL A 230 22.11 -12.31 39.03
CA VAL A 230 22.39 -12.81 37.69
C VAL A 230 23.06 -14.18 37.75
N PRO A 231 22.76 -15.10 36.81
CA PRO A 231 23.37 -16.41 36.79
C PRO A 231 24.89 -16.34 36.60
N THR A 232 25.61 -17.16 37.36
CA THR A 232 27.08 -17.29 37.28
C THR A 232 27.52 -18.52 36.49
N GLN A 233 26.61 -19.48 36.27
CA GLN A 233 26.88 -20.73 35.55
C GLN A 233 25.66 -21.17 34.72
N PRO A 234 25.87 -21.96 33.64
CA PRO A 234 24.79 -22.54 32.86
C PRO A 234 24.06 -23.65 33.63
N LEU A 235 22.81 -23.94 33.21
CA LEU A 235 22.08 -25.12 33.68
C LEU A 235 22.83 -26.40 33.33
N GLU A 236 22.82 -27.38 34.23
CA GLU A 236 23.49 -28.66 34.01
C GLU A 236 22.96 -29.38 32.75
N ALA A 237 21.65 -29.29 32.49
CA ALA A 237 21.04 -29.78 31.26
C ALA A 237 21.64 -29.14 30.00
N ALA A 238 22.01 -27.85 30.04
CA ALA A 238 22.69 -27.15 28.94
C ALA A 238 24.09 -27.75 28.70
N VAL A 239 24.84 -27.97 29.77
CA VAL A 239 26.19 -28.56 29.75
C VAL A 239 26.16 -29.96 29.15
N GLN A 240 25.28 -30.83 29.65
CA GLN A 240 25.15 -32.20 29.15
C GLN A 240 24.74 -32.24 27.67
N THR A 241 23.81 -31.35 27.27
CA THR A 241 23.35 -31.28 25.87
C THR A 241 24.46 -30.81 24.94
N TRP A 242 25.23 -29.79 25.32
CA TRP A 242 26.33 -29.29 24.49
C TRP A 242 27.46 -30.31 24.38
N ARG A 243 27.87 -30.94 25.49
CA ARG A 243 28.90 -32.00 25.49
C ARG A 243 28.55 -33.17 24.56
N ARG A 244 27.27 -33.54 24.48
CA ARG A 244 26.80 -34.60 23.55
C ARG A 244 26.91 -34.20 22.08
N ILE A 245 26.77 -32.91 21.77
CA ILE A 245 26.77 -32.39 20.40
C ILE A 245 28.18 -32.00 19.94
N SER A 246 29.05 -31.58 20.87
CA SER A 246 30.42 -31.16 20.61
C SER A 246 31.37 -32.35 20.41
N THR A 247 31.11 -33.16 19.38
CA THR A 247 31.90 -34.37 19.08
C THR A 247 33.11 -34.10 18.18
N ASN A 248 33.06 -33.04 17.37
CA ASN A 248 34.05 -32.78 16.32
C ASN A 248 34.93 -31.57 16.67
N PRO A 249 36.20 -31.52 16.19
CA PRO A 249 37.12 -30.41 16.47
C PRO A 249 36.60 -29.03 16.03
N ILE A 250 35.74 -29.00 15.01
CA ILE A 250 35.10 -27.77 14.52
C ILE A 250 34.16 -27.19 15.58
N ASP A 251 33.41 -28.04 16.30
CA ASP A 251 32.46 -27.57 17.31
C ASP A 251 33.16 -27.04 18.56
N GLN A 252 34.27 -27.68 18.95
CA GLN A 252 35.15 -27.22 20.03
C GLN A 252 35.78 -25.87 19.69
N LYS A 253 36.26 -25.70 18.46
CA LYS A 253 36.78 -24.41 17.98
C LYS A 253 35.71 -23.32 17.99
N VAL A 254 34.48 -23.63 17.57
CA VAL A 254 33.35 -22.68 17.60
C VAL A 254 32.95 -22.30 19.03
N GLU A 255 33.04 -23.24 19.98
CA GLU A 255 32.87 -22.93 21.40
C GLU A 255 33.94 -21.95 21.89
N GLU A 256 35.22 -22.24 21.61
CA GLU A 256 36.35 -21.40 21.99
C GLU A 256 36.23 -19.99 21.38
N ASP A 257 35.93 -19.91 20.10
CA ASP A 257 35.70 -18.64 19.38
C ASP A 257 34.54 -17.85 20.02
N LEU A 258 33.46 -18.53 20.43
CA LEU A 258 32.35 -17.87 21.10
C LEU A 258 32.71 -17.37 22.50
N ARG A 259 33.48 -18.13 23.28
CA ARG A 259 33.99 -17.69 24.58
C ARG A 259 34.86 -16.45 24.43
N LYS A 260 35.79 -16.46 23.48
CA LYS A 260 36.63 -15.30 23.14
C LYS A 260 35.81 -14.07 22.74
N LEU A 261 34.73 -14.24 21.97
CA LEU A 261 33.82 -13.12 21.67
C LEU A 261 33.19 -12.52 22.94
N PHE A 262 32.77 -13.34 23.89
CA PHE A 262 32.17 -12.88 25.14
C PHE A 262 33.20 -12.29 26.13
N GLU A 263 34.48 -12.63 25.98
CA GLU A 263 35.58 -11.99 26.71
C GLU A 263 35.87 -10.58 26.18
N ILE A 264 35.90 -10.41 24.85
CA ILE A 264 36.11 -9.10 24.20
C ILE A 264 34.91 -8.17 24.48
N ARG A 265 33.70 -8.71 24.45
CA ARG A 265 32.46 -7.95 24.68
C ARG A 265 31.48 -8.83 25.47
N PRO A 266 31.09 -8.45 26.69
CA PRO A 266 30.28 -9.32 27.56
C PRO A 266 28.84 -9.49 27.12
N ILE A 267 28.34 -8.66 26.18
CA ILE A 267 26.93 -8.64 25.77
C ILE A 267 26.78 -8.60 24.24
N TRP A 268 26.11 -9.60 23.69
CA TRP A 268 25.91 -9.76 22.25
C TRP A 268 24.47 -10.05 21.87
N SER A 269 24.01 -9.45 20.77
CA SER A 269 22.81 -9.90 20.07
C SER A 269 23.09 -11.19 19.30
N ARG A 270 22.07 -12.04 19.14
CA ARG A 270 22.19 -13.28 18.34
C ARG A 270 22.61 -13.01 16.89
N ASN A 271 22.21 -11.89 16.31
CA ASN A 271 22.57 -11.55 14.93
C ASN A 271 24.05 -11.15 14.83
N ALA A 272 24.56 -10.41 15.82
CA ALA A 272 25.97 -10.04 15.88
C ALA A 272 26.87 -11.27 16.07
N VAL A 273 26.47 -12.25 16.90
CA VAL A 273 27.19 -13.53 17.01
C VAL A 273 27.25 -14.26 15.67
N LYS A 274 26.11 -14.35 14.94
CA LYS A 274 26.07 -14.97 13.61
C LYS A 274 26.85 -14.23 12.53
N ALA A 275 27.08 -12.93 12.71
CA ALA A 275 27.90 -12.14 11.80
C ALA A 275 29.39 -12.31 12.09
N ASN A 276 29.77 -12.69 13.32
CA ASN A 276 31.17 -12.86 13.71
C ASN A 276 31.65 -14.33 13.63
N ILE A 277 30.79 -15.30 13.95
CA ILE A 277 31.11 -16.74 13.95
C ILE A 277 30.28 -17.49 12.90
N SER A 278 30.93 -18.39 12.15
CA SER A 278 30.27 -19.27 11.19
C SER A 278 29.84 -20.58 11.86
N VAL A 279 28.63 -20.61 12.39
CA VAL A 279 28.04 -21.79 13.04
C VAL A 279 26.63 -22.08 12.52
N HIS A 280 26.27 -23.35 12.44
CA HIS A 280 24.92 -23.76 12.06
C HIS A 280 23.87 -23.19 13.05
N PRO A 281 22.74 -22.63 12.59
CA PRO A 281 21.75 -21.98 13.44
C PRO A 281 21.19 -22.83 14.57
N ASP A 282 21.10 -24.15 14.38
CA ASP A 282 20.61 -25.09 15.39
C ASP A 282 21.65 -25.42 16.46
N LYS A 283 22.94 -25.52 16.10
CA LYS A 283 24.02 -25.67 17.08
C LYS A 283 24.13 -24.42 17.94
N LEU A 284 24.01 -23.24 17.34
CA LEU A 284 24.01 -21.97 18.07
C LEU A 284 22.87 -21.85 19.10
N LYS A 285 21.71 -22.50 18.87
CA LYS A 285 20.60 -22.51 19.85
C LYS A 285 20.96 -23.25 21.14
N VAL A 286 21.85 -24.23 21.07
CA VAL A 286 22.30 -25.03 22.22
C VAL A 286 23.55 -24.42 22.84
N LEU A 287 24.45 -23.90 22.01
CA LEU A 287 25.71 -23.32 22.46
C LEU A 287 25.52 -22.00 23.23
N LEU A 288 24.61 -21.11 22.80
CA LEU A 288 24.38 -19.83 23.49
C LEU A 288 23.95 -20.02 24.97
N PRO A 289 22.93 -20.86 25.28
CA PRO A 289 22.58 -21.21 26.67
C PRO A 289 23.74 -21.74 27.51
N PHE A 290 24.71 -22.41 26.87
CA PHE A 290 25.86 -22.97 27.56
C PHE A 290 26.92 -21.91 27.93
N VAL A 291 27.00 -20.78 27.21
CA VAL A 291 28.02 -19.73 27.47
C VAL A 291 27.46 -18.44 28.07
N ALA A 292 26.16 -18.20 27.96
CA ALA A 292 25.51 -16.94 28.34
C ALA A 292 24.06 -17.15 28.79
N TYR A 293 23.56 -16.23 29.62
CA TYR A 293 22.14 -16.10 29.94
C TYR A 293 21.46 -15.06 29.05
N TYR A 294 20.13 -15.01 29.06
CA TYR A 294 19.35 -14.15 28.18
C TYR A 294 18.47 -13.17 28.95
N MET A 295 18.58 -11.87 28.65
CA MET A 295 17.78 -10.83 29.28
C MET A 295 16.45 -10.62 28.54
N ILE A 296 15.31 -10.69 29.25
CA ILE A 296 13.98 -10.52 28.66
C ILE A 296 13.56 -9.06 28.61
N THR A 297 13.74 -8.31 29.70
CA THR A 297 13.27 -6.93 29.87
C THR A 297 14.42 -5.94 30.08
N GLY A 298 14.10 -4.66 30.19
CA GLY A 298 15.09 -3.60 30.39
C GLY A 298 15.96 -3.23 29.18
N PRO A 299 17.05 -2.47 29.40
CA PRO A 299 17.88 -1.86 28.36
C PRO A 299 18.70 -2.87 27.54
N TRP A 300 18.92 -4.07 28.08
CA TRP A 300 19.64 -5.17 27.43
C TRP A 300 18.71 -6.30 26.96
N ARG A 301 17.40 -6.04 26.88
CA ARG A 301 16.43 -7.02 26.42
C ARG A 301 16.83 -7.65 25.08
N SER A 302 16.55 -8.93 24.94
CA SER A 302 16.88 -9.71 23.74
C SER A 302 18.37 -9.87 23.42
N LEU A 303 19.25 -9.61 24.39
CA LEU A 303 20.68 -9.83 24.30
C LEU A 303 21.12 -11.02 25.15
N TRP A 304 22.22 -11.65 24.73
CA TRP A 304 22.91 -12.69 25.49
C TRP A 304 24.02 -12.03 26.30
N ILE A 305 24.10 -12.36 27.58
CA ILE A 305 25.07 -11.79 28.52
C ILE A 305 25.91 -12.91 29.10
N ARG A 306 27.23 -12.70 29.12
CA ARG A 306 28.17 -13.66 29.72
C ARG A 306 27.79 -13.93 31.17
N TYR A 307 27.83 -15.20 31.57
CA TYR A 307 27.61 -15.59 32.96
C TYR A 307 28.53 -14.84 33.92
N GLY A 308 27.98 -14.41 35.07
CA GLY A 308 28.69 -13.63 36.09
C GLY A 308 28.87 -12.14 35.79
N TYR A 309 28.42 -11.65 34.63
CA TYR A 309 28.41 -10.21 34.31
C TYR A 309 27.01 -9.61 34.52
N ASP A 310 26.89 -8.65 35.44
CA ASP A 310 25.65 -7.88 35.65
C ASP A 310 25.78 -6.47 35.03
N PRO A 311 25.10 -6.20 33.90
CA PRO A 311 25.18 -4.89 33.27
C PRO A 311 24.52 -3.76 34.08
N ARG A 312 23.66 -4.07 35.05
CA ARG A 312 22.96 -3.07 35.89
C ARG A 312 23.84 -2.51 36.99
N LYS A 313 24.95 -3.19 37.31
CA LYS A 313 25.93 -2.78 38.32
C LYS A 313 27.17 -2.14 37.69
N ASN A 314 27.29 -2.19 36.36
CA ASN A 314 28.47 -1.70 35.64
C ASN A 314 28.07 -0.59 34.64
N PRO A 315 28.39 0.68 34.92
CA PRO A 315 28.14 1.80 33.99
C PRO A 315 28.74 1.62 32.60
N GLY A 316 29.88 0.91 32.48
CA GLY A 316 30.51 0.59 31.20
C GLY A 316 29.63 -0.27 30.28
N ALA A 317 28.59 -0.92 30.81
CA ALA A 317 27.62 -1.67 30.01
C ALA A 317 26.67 -0.78 29.18
N LYS A 318 26.69 0.55 29.40
CA LYS A 318 25.87 1.55 28.71
C LYS A 318 25.90 1.38 27.19
N ILE A 319 27.08 1.27 26.61
CA ILE A 319 27.27 1.16 25.15
C ILE A 319 26.71 -0.15 24.56
N TYR A 320 26.43 -1.15 25.39
CA TYR A 320 25.89 -2.44 24.93
C TYR A 320 24.36 -2.52 24.96
N GLN A 321 23.68 -1.48 25.44
CA GLN A 321 22.21 -1.38 25.45
C GLN A 321 21.63 -1.52 24.04
N VAL A 322 20.38 -2.01 23.94
CA VAL A 322 19.69 -2.23 22.67
C VAL A 322 18.81 -1.04 22.28
N LEU A 323 18.87 -0.65 21.01
CA LEU A 323 17.98 0.30 20.36
C LEU A 323 17.04 -0.43 19.39
N ASP A 324 15.73 -0.49 19.69
CA ASP A 324 14.71 -0.84 18.70
C ASP A 324 14.47 0.37 17.81
N PHE A 325 14.97 0.26 16.57
CA PHE A 325 14.83 1.26 15.55
C PHE A 325 13.83 0.76 14.50
N ARG A 326 12.78 1.56 14.28
CA ARG A 326 11.75 1.29 13.28
C ARG A 326 11.65 2.47 12.33
N ILE A 327 11.76 2.20 11.04
CA ILE A 327 11.62 3.25 10.03
C ILE A 327 10.15 3.67 9.97
N ARG A 328 9.89 4.92 10.35
CA ARG A 328 8.56 5.54 10.35
C ARG A 328 8.23 6.21 9.01
N CYS A 329 8.55 5.58 7.89
CA CYS A 329 8.16 6.06 6.56
C CYS A 329 6.96 5.21 6.09
N GLY A 330 5.77 5.78 6.13
CA GLY A 330 4.52 5.16 5.65
C GLY A 330 3.73 6.12 4.76
N MET A 331 2.52 5.73 4.36
CA MET A 331 1.66 6.52 3.46
C MET A 331 1.42 7.96 3.95
N LYS A 332 1.37 8.19 5.27
CA LYS A 332 1.26 9.53 5.89
C LYS A 332 2.37 10.51 5.47
N TYR A 333 3.52 10.00 5.03
CA TYR A 333 4.66 10.79 4.57
C TYR A 333 4.90 10.62 3.05
N GLY A 334 3.88 10.22 2.28
CA GLY A 334 3.96 10.14 0.82
C GLY A 334 4.56 8.84 0.27
N TYR A 335 4.91 7.86 1.10
CA TYR A 335 5.53 6.61 0.63
C TYR A 335 4.49 5.53 0.34
N ALA A 336 4.35 5.14 -0.93
CA ALA A 336 3.63 3.92 -1.30
C ALA A 336 4.43 2.66 -0.88
N PRO A 337 3.78 1.52 -0.59
CA PRO A 337 4.48 0.28 -0.18
C PRO A 337 5.46 -0.27 -1.22
N SER A 338 5.18 -0.05 -2.51
CA SER A 338 6.06 -0.37 -3.65
C SER A 338 7.35 0.45 -3.64
N ASP A 339 7.29 1.65 -3.05
CA ASP A 339 8.32 2.67 -3.18
C ASP A 339 9.22 2.70 -1.95
N MET A 340 8.95 1.93 -0.90
CA MET A 340 9.81 1.92 0.27
C MET A 340 11.07 1.08 -0.01
N PRO A 341 12.28 1.67 -0.10
CA PRO A 341 13.49 0.95 -0.50
C PRO A 341 13.96 -0.07 0.54
N VAL A 342 13.41 0.01 1.76
CA VAL A 342 13.68 -0.93 2.85
C VAL A 342 12.54 -1.93 3.01
N LYS A 343 12.88 -3.22 2.92
CA LYS A 343 11.93 -4.33 3.02
C LYS A 343 11.39 -4.48 4.44
N ALA A 344 10.09 -4.80 4.56
CA ALA A 344 9.55 -5.24 5.83
C ALA A 344 9.99 -6.69 6.09
N LYS A 345 10.55 -6.98 7.28
CA LYS A 345 10.95 -8.35 7.66
C LYS A 345 9.74 -9.29 7.77
N ARG A 346 8.58 -8.73 8.14
CA ARG A 346 7.25 -9.34 8.12
C ARG A 346 6.28 -8.27 7.60
N SER A 347 5.60 -8.52 6.49
CA SER A 347 4.70 -7.53 5.88
C SER A 347 3.27 -7.79 6.31
N THR A 348 2.59 -6.78 6.86
CA THR A 348 1.13 -6.81 7.05
C THR A 348 0.40 -6.94 5.72
N TYR A 349 1.03 -6.54 4.61
CA TYR A 349 0.46 -6.71 3.27
C TYR A 349 0.34 -8.17 2.83
N ASN A 350 1.08 -9.10 3.43
CA ASN A 350 0.96 -10.53 3.13
C ASN A 350 -0.26 -11.18 3.82
N TYR A 351 -0.96 -10.44 4.68
CA TYR A 351 -2.22 -10.88 5.24
C TYR A 351 -3.35 -10.19 4.45
N SER A 352 -4.17 -10.98 3.77
CA SER A 352 -5.49 -10.55 3.31
C SER A 352 -6.40 -10.50 4.53
N LEU A 353 -6.94 -9.33 4.86
CA LEU A 353 -8.04 -9.30 5.83
C LEU A 353 -9.26 -9.93 5.15
N PRO A 354 -10.08 -10.73 5.86
CA PRO A 354 -11.26 -11.38 5.30
C PRO A 354 -12.17 -10.44 4.50
N ILE A 355 -12.26 -9.16 4.88
CA ILE A 355 -13.10 -8.14 4.22
C ILE A 355 -12.51 -7.54 2.93
N THR A 356 -11.24 -7.81 2.58
CA THR A 356 -10.54 -7.18 1.44
C THR A 356 -9.83 -8.20 0.56
N VAL A 357 -10.03 -8.10 -0.76
CA VAL A 357 -9.34 -8.95 -1.72
C VAL A 357 -8.03 -8.29 -2.14
N LYS A 358 -6.91 -8.99 -1.97
CA LYS A 358 -5.63 -8.63 -2.62
C LYS A 358 -5.42 -9.53 -3.83
N LYS A 359 -6.02 -9.18 -4.96
CA LYS A 359 -5.65 -9.74 -6.26
C LYS A 359 -5.60 -8.63 -7.29
N THR A 360 -4.47 -8.57 -8.00
CA THR A 360 -4.39 -8.06 -9.37
C THR A 360 -5.49 -8.76 -10.19
N PRO A 361 -6.25 -8.05 -11.05
CA PRO A 361 -7.31 -8.67 -11.83
C PRO A 361 -6.75 -9.88 -12.59
N SER A 362 -7.19 -11.07 -12.22
CA SER A 362 -6.85 -12.28 -12.94
C SER A 362 -7.43 -12.19 -14.34
N GLN A 363 -6.58 -12.37 -15.35
CA GLN A 363 -6.98 -12.62 -16.72
C GLN A 363 -8.09 -13.68 -16.76
N VAL A 364 -9.02 -13.47 -17.68
CA VAL A 364 -10.13 -14.39 -17.96
C VAL A 364 -9.55 -15.77 -18.27
N VAL A 365 -9.79 -16.73 -17.37
CA VAL A 365 -9.45 -18.13 -17.59
C VAL A 365 -10.32 -18.64 -18.73
N THR A 366 -9.69 -19.06 -19.83
CA THR A 366 -10.38 -19.73 -20.93
C THR A 366 -10.32 -21.24 -20.73
N MET A 367 -11.24 -21.98 -21.36
CA MET A 367 -11.33 -23.45 -21.32
C MET A 367 -10.06 -24.19 -21.79
N GLN A 368 -9.04 -23.48 -22.29
CA GLN A 368 -7.75 -24.05 -22.70
C GLN A 368 -6.79 -24.26 -21.52
N ASP A 369 -6.96 -23.58 -20.39
CA ASP A 369 -6.05 -23.67 -19.24
C ASP A 369 -6.28 -24.91 -18.34
N LEU A 370 -7.39 -25.64 -18.55
CA LEU A 370 -7.72 -26.87 -17.81
C LEU A 370 -7.06 -28.14 -18.36
N LYS A 371 -6.27 -28.04 -19.45
CA LYS A 371 -5.59 -29.20 -20.08
C LYS A 371 -4.07 -29.28 -19.86
N GLN A 372 -3.44 -28.32 -19.16
CA GLN A 372 -2.00 -28.35 -18.86
C GLN A 372 -1.66 -28.79 -17.42
N GLY A 373 -2.51 -29.62 -16.81
CA GLY A 373 -2.35 -30.10 -15.43
C GLY A 373 -1.64 -31.45 -15.26
N LEU A 374 -1.00 -32.02 -16.29
CA LEU A 374 -0.34 -33.33 -16.21
C LEU A 374 0.91 -33.37 -17.11
N GLY A 375 2.08 -33.08 -16.55
CA GLY A 375 3.38 -33.29 -17.18
C GLY A 375 4.45 -33.53 -16.10
N PRO A 376 5.34 -34.54 -16.27
CA PRO A 376 6.19 -35.02 -15.18
C PRO A 376 7.43 -34.14 -14.95
N SER A 377 7.92 -34.27 -13.73
CA SER A 377 9.18 -33.75 -13.18
C SER A 377 10.35 -33.62 -14.15
N GLY A 378 11.06 -32.48 -14.06
CA GLY A 378 12.50 -32.43 -14.30
C GLY A 378 12.99 -31.27 -15.15
N THR A 379 13.49 -30.20 -14.53
CA THR A 379 14.80 -29.63 -14.91
C THR A 379 15.44 -29.06 -13.65
N ALA A 380 16.49 -29.75 -13.20
CA ALA A 380 17.35 -29.32 -12.11
C ALA A 380 18.06 -28.03 -12.52
N SER A 381 17.67 -26.92 -11.89
CA SER A 381 18.47 -25.69 -11.93
C SER A 381 19.83 -25.98 -11.31
N SER A 382 20.88 -25.60 -12.04
CA SER A 382 22.29 -25.81 -11.72
C SER A 382 22.61 -25.45 -10.27
N ARG A 383 23.01 -26.47 -9.49
CA ARG A 383 23.59 -26.28 -8.16
C ARG A 383 24.89 -25.51 -8.31
N LYS A 384 24.82 -24.19 -8.16
CA LYS A 384 25.98 -23.36 -7.84
C LYS A 384 26.56 -23.89 -6.51
N SER A 385 27.81 -24.31 -6.57
CA SER A 385 28.65 -24.70 -5.44
C SER A 385 28.53 -23.66 -4.31
N ASN A 386 27.82 -24.02 -3.23
CA ASN A 386 27.69 -23.20 -2.03
C ASN A 386 28.93 -23.42 -1.16
N SER A 387 29.91 -22.53 -1.26
CA SER A 387 30.93 -22.42 -0.23
C SER A 387 30.29 -21.94 1.10
N ASN A 388 30.63 -22.64 2.19
CA ASN A 388 30.23 -22.43 3.59
C ASN A 388 29.85 -20.98 4.00
N LYS A 389 28.56 -20.60 3.99
CA LYS A 389 28.11 -19.25 4.38
C LYS A 389 26.92 -19.25 5.35
N TYR A 390 27.13 -19.65 6.61
CA TYR A 390 26.21 -19.32 7.70
C TYR A 390 26.44 -17.91 8.28
N LYS A 391 27.55 -17.26 7.92
CA LYS A 391 27.95 -15.93 8.40
C LYS A 391 27.05 -14.84 7.80
N LEU A 392 26.40 -14.06 8.66
CA LEU A 392 25.58 -12.92 8.25
C LEU A 392 26.43 -11.72 7.82
N LYS A 393 25.85 -10.81 7.03
CA LYS A 393 26.46 -9.52 6.72
C LYS A 393 26.41 -8.58 7.94
N ASP A 394 27.43 -7.76 8.14
CA ASP A 394 27.49 -6.82 9.25
C ASP A 394 26.37 -5.77 9.26
N SER A 395 25.82 -5.43 8.09
CA SER A 395 24.69 -4.50 7.97
C SER A 395 23.42 -4.95 8.72
N VAL A 396 23.37 -6.20 9.19
CA VAL A 396 22.27 -6.74 10.00
C VAL A 396 22.33 -6.30 11.46
N TYR A 397 23.48 -5.81 11.95
CA TYR A 397 23.62 -5.34 13.33
C TYR A 397 24.47 -4.07 13.48
N VAL A 398 25.14 -3.60 12.43
CA VAL A 398 25.91 -2.34 12.41
C VAL A 398 25.19 -1.30 11.56
N PHE A 399 24.99 -0.11 12.12
CA PHE A 399 24.51 1.06 11.37
C PHE A 399 25.70 1.93 10.97
N ARG A 400 25.72 2.39 9.71
CA ARG A 400 26.78 3.22 9.16
C ARG A 400 26.16 4.40 8.42
N GLU A 401 26.87 5.51 8.38
CA GLU A 401 26.45 6.69 7.63
C GLU A 401 26.27 6.36 6.14
N GLY A 402 25.24 6.93 5.51
CA GLY A 402 24.92 6.68 4.11
C GLY A 402 24.29 5.32 3.78
N ALA A 403 24.17 4.40 4.75
CA ALA A 403 23.61 3.06 4.52
C ALA A 403 22.12 2.97 4.88
N LEU A 404 21.34 2.31 4.03
CA LEU A 404 19.97 1.92 4.37
C LEU A 404 19.99 0.61 5.19
N PRO A 405 19.21 0.52 6.28
CA PRO A 405 19.08 -0.74 7.02
C PRO A 405 18.44 -1.83 6.13
N PRO A 406 18.79 -3.11 6.33
CA PRO A 406 18.27 -4.20 5.50
C PRO A 406 16.77 -4.45 5.72
N TYR A 407 16.24 -4.09 6.90
CA TYR A 407 14.84 -4.27 7.26
C TYR A 407 14.26 -3.02 7.94
N ARG A 408 12.94 -2.84 7.85
CA ARG A 408 12.24 -1.68 8.46
C ARG A 408 12.30 -1.66 9.99
N GLN A 409 12.51 -2.82 10.62
CA GLN A 409 12.72 -2.94 12.05
C GLN A 409 14.09 -3.57 12.29
N MET A 410 14.91 -2.87 13.06
CA MET A 410 16.27 -3.25 13.40
C MET A 410 16.46 -3.16 14.92
N PHE A 411 17.33 -4.02 15.44
CA PHE A 411 17.76 -4.00 16.83
C PHE A 411 19.26 -3.81 16.83
N TYR A 412 19.71 -2.59 17.04
CA TYR A 412 21.12 -2.21 17.11
C TYR A 412 21.56 -2.20 18.58
N GLN A 413 22.82 -2.48 18.87
CA GLN A 413 23.39 -2.08 20.17
C GLN A 413 24.07 -0.71 19.98
N LEU A 414 24.14 0.12 21.03
CA LEU A 414 24.61 1.50 20.91
C LEU A 414 26.06 1.59 20.37
N CYS A 415 26.92 0.64 20.76
CA CYS A 415 28.30 0.53 20.27
C CYS A 415 28.40 0.17 18.77
N ASP A 416 27.32 -0.34 18.17
CA ASP A 416 27.27 -0.73 16.75
C ASP A 416 26.67 0.39 15.86
N LEU A 417 26.46 1.60 16.42
CA LEU A 417 26.02 2.79 15.70
C LEU A 417 27.21 3.62 15.24
N ASN A 418 27.84 3.24 14.13
CA ASN A 418 29.08 3.86 13.63
C ASN A 418 28.80 5.16 12.88
N VAL A 419 28.36 6.19 13.61
CA VAL A 419 28.13 7.55 13.12
C VAL A 419 28.50 8.54 14.23
N GLU A 420 29.37 9.51 13.94
CA GLU A 420 29.91 10.44 14.95
C GLU A 420 28.82 11.21 15.71
N GLU A 421 27.76 11.66 15.01
CA GLU A 421 26.63 12.35 15.63
C GLU A 421 25.87 11.47 16.63
N LEU A 422 25.66 10.19 16.31
CA LEU A 422 25.00 9.24 17.20
C LEU A 422 25.90 8.91 18.40
N GLN A 423 27.22 8.77 18.18
CA GLN A 423 28.19 8.55 19.25
C GLN A 423 28.23 9.73 20.22
N ARG A 424 28.18 10.99 19.74
CA ARG A 424 28.08 12.18 20.59
C ARG A 424 26.84 12.16 21.50
N ILE A 425 25.71 11.62 21.02
CA ILE A 425 24.48 11.49 21.82
C ILE A 425 24.67 10.40 22.91
N ILE A 426 25.26 9.25 22.56
CA ILE A 426 25.49 8.13 23.48
C ILE A 426 26.46 8.51 24.61
N HIS A 427 27.52 9.23 24.28
CA HIS A 427 28.62 9.56 25.18
C HIS A 427 28.41 10.84 26.00
N ARG A 428 27.23 11.46 25.93
CA ARG A 428 26.92 12.75 26.58
C ARG A 428 27.07 12.73 28.10
N ASN A 429 26.89 11.57 28.74
CA ASN A 429 26.97 11.40 30.19
C ASN A 429 28.06 10.41 30.63
N ASP A 430 29.09 10.20 29.80
CA ASP A 430 30.26 9.40 30.17
C ASP A 430 30.91 9.94 31.46
N GLY A 431 31.12 9.05 32.44
CA GLY A 431 31.72 9.41 33.73
C GLY A 431 30.75 10.07 34.72
N ALA A 432 29.50 10.29 34.32
CA ALA A 432 28.44 10.89 35.15
C ALA A 432 27.21 9.97 35.29
N GLU A 433 27.37 8.67 35.05
CA GLU A 433 26.31 7.67 35.19
C GLU A 433 25.95 7.44 36.67
N SER A 434 24.80 7.97 37.09
CA SER A 434 24.38 7.90 38.51
C SER A 434 23.36 6.80 38.82
N ARG A 435 22.47 6.46 37.87
CA ARG A 435 21.40 5.47 38.09
C ARG A 435 21.07 4.68 36.83
N CYS A 436 21.01 3.36 36.97
CA CYS A 436 20.49 2.46 35.94
C CYS A 436 18.96 2.32 36.06
N THR A 437 18.22 2.58 34.97
CA THR A 437 16.74 2.45 34.94
C THR A 437 16.30 1.38 33.95
N GLU A 438 15.12 0.80 34.13
CA GLU A 438 14.59 -0.22 33.19
C GLU A 438 14.41 0.36 31.77
N ARG A 439 14.03 1.63 31.67
CA ARG A 439 13.75 2.29 30.38
C ARG A 439 15.03 2.73 29.65
N ASP A 440 15.85 3.54 30.32
CA ASP A 440 16.96 4.26 29.68
C ASP A 440 18.33 3.63 30.01
N GLY A 441 18.37 2.66 30.93
CA GLY A 441 19.61 2.06 31.43
C GLY A 441 20.47 3.11 32.08
N TRP A 442 21.73 3.18 31.64
CA TRP A 442 22.71 4.16 32.09
C TRP A 442 22.72 5.44 31.23
N CYS A 443 21.91 5.52 30.18
CA CYS A 443 21.78 6.74 29.38
C CYS A 443 20.90 7.79 30.07
N LEU A 444 21.04 9.05 29.66
CA LEU A 444 20.11 10.10 30.05
C LEU A 444 18.68 9.80 29.52
N PRO A 445 17.63 10.24 30.22
CA PRO A 445 16.26 10.11 29.73
C PRO A 445 16.11 10.66 28.30
N LYS A 446 15.35 9.96 27.45
CA LYS A 446 15.10 10.30 26.03
C LYS A 446 16.29 10.15 25.08
N THR A 447 17.46 9.70 25.52
CA THR A 447 18.60 9.42 24.63
C THR A 447 18.20 8.48 23.48
N SER A 448 17.44 7.42 23.78
CA SER A 448 16.96 6.48 22.76
C SER A 448 15.98 7.09 21.75
N ASP A 449 15.23 8.11 22.15
CA ASP A 449 14.30 8.83 21.26
C ASP A 449 15.08 9.77 20.33
N GLU A 450 16.05 10.52 20.87
CA GLU A 450 16.94 11.38 20.09
C GLU A 450 17.72 10.58 19.03
N LEU A 451 18.26 9.41 19.41
CA LEU A 451 18.93 8.50 18.47
C LEU A 451 18.00 8.04 17.33
N ARG A 452 16.74 7.68 17.65
CA ARG A 452 15.76 7.26 16.63
C ARG A 452 15.43 8.40 15.68
N ASP A 453 15.29 9.62 16.17
CA ASP A 453 14.94 10.77 15.35
C ASP A 453 16.09 11.16 14.42
N THR A 454 17.32 11.21 14.94
CA THR A 454 18.53 11.47 14.15
C THR A 454 18.75 10.39 13.08
N MET A 455 18.67 9.11 13.42
CA MET A 455 18.75 8.01 12.44
C MET A 455 17.64 8.08 11.39
N SER A 456 16.42 8.46 11.78
CA SER A 456 15.30 8.62 10.85
C SER A 456 15.55 9.77 9.87
N LEU A 457 16.14 10.87 10.33
CA LEU A 457 16.50 12.02 9.48
C LEU A 457 17.56 11.62 8.44
N MET A 458 18.63 10.94 8.87
CA MET A 458 19.69 10.43 7.98
C MET A 458 19.12 9.49 6.90
N ILE A 459 18.27 8.55 7.28
CA ILE A 459 17.63 7.62 6.33
C ILE A 459 16.75 8.37 5.33
N ARG A 460 15.97 9.36 5.78
CA ARG A 460 15.16 10.18 4.87
C ARG A 460 16.04 10.93 3.87
N GLN A 461 17.17 11.48 4.29
CA GLN A 461 18.12 12.13 3.39
C GLN A 461 18.69 11.15 2.35
N ILE A 462 19.03 9.92 2.74
CA ILE A 462 19.51 8.88 1.81
C ILE A 462 18.42 8.48 0.82
N ILE A 463 17.17 8.36 1.26
CA ILE A 463 16.05 8.03 0.36
C ILE A 463 15.82 9.18 -0.64
N ARG A 464 15.85 10.43 -0.16
CA ARG A 464 15.74 11.63 -1.01
C ARG A 464 16.87 11.74 -2.02
N SER A 465 18.12 11.47 -1.61
CA SER A 465 19.26 11.56 -2.52
C SER A 465 19.21 10.53 -3.66
N LYS A 466 18.47 9.44 -3.47
CA LYS A 466 18.19 8.40 -4.49
C LYS A 466 17.00 8.74 -5.40
N ARG A 467 16.30 9.86 -5.18
CA ARG A 467 15.16 10.33 -5.97
C ARG A 467 15.37 11.78 -6.41
N PRO A 468 16.35 12.04 -7.30
CA PRO A 468 16.67 13.39 -7.75
C PRO A 468 15.54 13.96 -8.62
N GLY A 469 15.14 15.21 -8.37
CA GLY A 469 14.11 15.91 -9.11
C GLY A 469 13.40 16.97 -8.26
N ASN A 470 12.50 17.75 -8.89
CA ASN A 470 11.63 18.72 -8.21
C ASN A 470 12.35 19.80 -7.38
N TYR A 471 13.62 20.12 -7.68
CA TYR A 471 14.40 21.08 -6.90
C TYR A 471 13.73 22.45 -6.83
N GLY A 472 13.26 22.98 -7.96
CA GLY A 472 12.54 24.27 -7.99
C GLY A 472 11.24 24.27 -7.18
N LEU A 473 10.51 23.15 -7.11
CA LEU A 473 9.34 23.04 -6.22
C LEU A 473 9.74 23.04 -4.74
N ARG A 474 10.89 22.48 -4.40
CA ARG A 474 11.42 22.51 -3.04
C ARG A 474 11.87 23.91 -2.65
N ASP A 475 12.45 24.66 -3.58
CA ASP A 475 12.82 26.05 -3.37
C ASP A 475 11.58 26.92 -3.09
N GLN A 476 10.52 26.73 -3.88
CA GLN A 476 9.20 27.36 -3.62
C GLN A 476 8.64 26.98 -2.25
N HIS A 477 8.66 25.68 -1.87
CA HIS A 477 8.25 25.23 -0.54
C HIS A 477 9.07 25.90 0.57
N MET A 478 10.38 26.04 0.39
CA MET A 478 11.26 26.69 1.35
C MET A 478 10.90 28.17 1.53
N ALA A 479 10.57 28.87 0.44
CA ALA A 479 10.07 30.25 0.50
C ALA A 479 8.74 30.33 1.25
N ILE A 480 7.78 29.45 0.96
CA ILE A 480 6.48 29.38 1.65
C ILE A 480 6.69 29.14 3.15
N ALA A 481 7.55 28.18 3.51
CA ALA A 481 7.86 27.86 4.89
C ALA A 481 8.60 29.00 5.60
N TRP A 482 9.47 29.75 4.89
CA TRP A 482 10.11 30.95 5.43
C TRP A 482 9.08 32.04 5.70
N VAL A 483 8.17 32.32 4.76
CA VAL A 483 7.08 33.29 4.94
C VAL A 483 6.24 32.88 6.16
N LYS A 484 5.84 31.60 6.27
CA LYS A 484 5.08 31.09 7.42
C LYS A 484 5.76 31.39 8.76
N ARG A 485 7.08 31.24 8.85
CA ARG A 485 7.84 31.44 10.10
C ARG A 485 8.08 32.91 10.42
N ASN A 486 8.24 33.76 9.40
CA ASN A 486 8.81 35.09 9.59
C ASN A 486 7.83 36.24 9.31
N ILE A 487 6.76 36.02 8.54
CA ILE A 487 5.93 37.13 8.04
C ILE A 487 5.23 37.92 9.16
N ALA A 488 5.01 37.32 10.33
CA ALA A 488 4.48 38.01 11.50
C ALA A 488 5.33 39.22 11.92
N ALA A 489 6.66 39.12 11.81
CA ALA A 489 7.57 40.23 12.12
C ALA A 489 7.47 41.38 11.11
N PHE A 490 6.94 41.10 9.90
CA PHE A 490 6.68 42.08 8.84
C PHE A 490 5.23 42.59 8.85
N GLY A 491 4.43 42.22 9.87
CA GLY A 491 3.03 42.63 9.99
C GLY A 491 2.03 41.79 9.21
N GLY A 492 2.44 40.67 8.60
CA GLY A 492 1.55 39.74 7.92
C GLY A 492 1.03 38.63 8.84
N ASP A 493 -0.16 38.09 8.53
CA ASP A 493 -0.71 36.95 9.27
C ASP A 493 -0.15 35.62 8.72
N PRO A 494 0.64 34.86 9.52
CA PRO A 494 1.19 33.58 9.07
C PRO A 494 0.12 32.52 8.80
N ASN A 495 -1.11 32.65 9.32
CA ASN A 495 -2.20 31.71 9.10
C ASN A 495 -3.07 32.04 7.87
N ASN A 496 -2.75 33.13 7.17
CA ASN A 496 -3.56 33.66 6.08
C ASN A 496 -2.79 33.76 4.75
N ILE A 497 -1.90 32.81 4.48
CA ILE A 497 -1.05 32.79 3.28
C ILE A 497 -1.87 32.41 2.04
N THR A 498 -1.80 33.24 1.00
CA THR A 498 -2.37 32.97 -0.32
C THR A 498 -1.23 32.77 -1.32
N LEU A 499 -1.22 31.62 -2.01
CA LEU A 499 -0.33 31.42 -3.16
C LEU A 499 -1.03 31.86 -4.43
N PHE A 500 -0.33 32.55 -5.32
CA PHE A 500 -0.84 32.84 -6.65
C PHE A 500 0.29 32.79 -7.68
N GLY A 501 -0.04 32.43 -8.91
CA GLY A 501 0.93 32.31 -9.98
C GLY A 501 0.29 32.01 -11.33
N GLU A 502 1.03 32.33 -12.39
CA GLU A 502 0.60 32.19 -13.79
C GLU A 502 1.48 31.17 -14.53
N SER A 503 0.92 30.46 -15.51
CA SER A 503 1.60 29.45 -16.33
C SER A 503 2.31 28.38 -15.46
N ALA A 504 3.62 28.21 -15.61
CA ALA A 504 4.42 27.33 -14.75
C ALA A 504 4.31 27.68 -13.25
N GLY A 505 4.09 28.96 -12.93
CA GLY A 505 3.74 29.43 -11.59
C GLY A 505 2.36 28.97 -11.15
N GLY A 506 1.35 28.99 -12.02
CA GLY A 506 0.01 28.48 -11.73
C GLY A 506 0.00 26.97 -11.51
N ALA A 507 0.70 26.23 -12.38
CA ALA A 507 0.93 24.79 -12.20
C ALA A 507 1.71 24.51 -10.91
N SER A 508 2.70 25.35 -10.57
CA SER A 508 3.43 25.27 -9.31
C SER A 508 2.50 25.50 -8.12
N VAL A 509 1.64 26.53 -8.12
CA VAL A 509 0.63 26.76 -7.06
C VAL A 509 -0.18 25.49 -6.83
N SER A 510 -0.70 24.89 -7.91
CA SER A 510 -1.47 23.65 -7.84
C SER A 510 -0.64 22.48 -7.25
N LEU A 511 0.62 22.31 -7.67
CA LEU A 511 1.50 21.27 -7.12
C LEU A 511 1.86 21.52 -5.65
N GLN A 512 2.07 22.77 -5.25
CA GLN A 512 2.35 23.15 -3.86
C GLN A 512 1.16 22.84 -2.97
N THR A 513 -0.08 23.11 -3.41
CA THR A 513 -1.29 22.78 -2.64
C THR A 513 -1.52 21.27 -2.54
N LEU A 514 -1.18 20.52 -3.60
CA LEU A 514 -1.33 19.06 -3.63
C LEU A 514 -0.25 18.33 -2.83
N SER A 515 0.91 18.95 -2.61
CA SER A 515 2.02 18.33 -1.89
C SER A 515 1.72 18.18 -0.38
N PRO A 516 1.94 16.99 0.22
CA PRO A 516 1.76 16.79 1.66
C PRO A 516 2.73 17.63 2.50
N TYR A 517 3.81 18.12 1.92
CA TYR A 517 4.81 18.97 2.59
C TYR A 517 4.25 20.33 3.03
N ASN A 518 3.20 20.83 2.37
CA ASN A 518 2.62 22.14 2.66
C ASN A 518 1.38 22.10 3.55
N LYS A 519 1.10 20.95 4.17
CA LYS A 519 -0.05 20.80 5.07
C LYS A 519 0.03 21.84 6.21
N GLY A 520 -1.00 22.68 6.33
CA GLY A 520 -1.10 23.73 7.35
C GLY A 520 -0.28 25.00 7.06
N LEU A 521 0.40 25.08 5.92
CA LEU A 521 1.15 26.27 5.52
C LEU A 521 0.33 27.23 4.65
N ILE A 522 -0.47 26.68 3.73
CA ILE A 522 -1.23 27.43 2.72
C ILE A 522 -2.69 27.53 3.16
N ARG A 523 -3.27 28.74 3.07
CA ARG A 523 -4.70 28.97 3.35
C ARG A 523 -5.51 29.11 2.07
N ARG A 524 -4.99 29.82 1.06
CA ARG A 524 -5.65 30.01 -0.24
C ARG A 524 -4.69 29.84 -1.40
N ALA A 525 -5.23 29.59 -2.58
CA ALA A 525 -4.48 29.41 -3.80
C ALA A 525 -5.19 30.04 -5.01
N ILE A 526 -4.42 30.53 -5.98
CA ILE A 526 -4.90 31.08 -7.25
C ILE A 526 -3.98 30.57 -8.38
N SER A 527 -4.50 29.72 -9.25
CA SER A 527 -3.78 29.21 -10.41
C SER A 527 -4.31 29.83 -11.70
N GLN A 528 -3.47 30.63 -12.36
CA GLN A 528 -3.81 31.31 -13.60
C GLN A 528 -3.12 30.61 -14.78
N SER A 529 -3.89 30.19 -15.78
CA SER A 529 -3.38 29.59 -17.03
C SER A 529 -2.41 28.41 -16.79
N GLY A 530 -2.70 27.59 -15.79
CA GLY A 530 -1.86 26.42 -15.48
C GLY A 530 -2.25 25.73 -14.18
N VAL A 531 -2.42 24.41 -14.23
CA VAL A 531 -2.73 23.56 -13.08
C VAL A 531 -1.87 22.29 -13.13
N ALA A 532 -1.79 21.54 -12.02
CA ALA A 532 -0.96 20.33 -11.95
C ALA A 532 -1.34 19.23 -12.95
N LEU A 533 -2.56 19.29 -13.50
CA LEU A 533 -3.09 18.34 -14.48
C LEU A 533 -2.76 18.69 -15.93
N CYS A 534 -2.18 19.87 -16.19
CA CYS A 534 -1.78 20.26 -17.53
C CYS A 534 -0.72 19.28 -18.08
N PRO A 535 -0.78 18.91 -19.37
CA PRO A 535 0.09 17.88 -19.95
C PRO A 535 1.58 18.26 -19.95
N TRP A 536 1.88 19.56 -19.88
CA TRP A 536 3.24 20.12 -19.82
C TRP A 536 3.83 20.23 -18.41
N VAL A 537 3.17 19.68 -17.38
CA VAL A 537 3.59 19.87 -15.97
C VAL A 537 4.35 18.68 -15.40
N ILE A 538 3.97 17.44 -15.74
CA ILE A 538 4.63 16.23 -15.22
C ILE A 538 5.42 15.53 -16.33
N GLN A 539 6.74 15.48 -16.19
CA GLN A 539 7.61 14.72 -17.08
C GLN A 539 7.46 13.23 -16.82
N ARG A 540 6.95 12.50 -17.81
CA ARG A 540 6.73 11.04 -17.72
C ARG A 540 8.00 10.23 -17.92
N ASN A 541 9.00 10.74 -18.65
CA ASN A 541 10.27 10.06 -18.90
C ASN A 541 11.50 10.95 -18.60
N PRO A 542 11.78 11.27 -17.33
CA PRO A 542 12.86 12.18 -16.96
C PRO A 542 14.26 11.60 -17.23
N LEU A 543 14.42 10.27 -17.19
CA LEU A 543 15.71 9.63 -17.44
C LEU A 543 16.16 9.81 -18.89
N PHE A 544 15.23 9.81 -19.84
CA PHE A 544 15.52 10.12 -21.24
C PHE A 544 16.16 11.50 -21.39
N TRP A 545 15.56 12.54 -20.79
CA TRP A 545 16.09 13.90 -20.84
C TRP A 545 17.38 14.08 -20.07
N ALA A 546 17.51 13.43 -18.91
CA ALA A 546 18.76 13.43 -18.13
C ALA A 546 19.93 12.85 -18.93
N LYS A 547 19.71 11.75 -19.67
CA LYS A 547 20.74 11.16 -20.55
C LYS A 547 21.12 12.08 -21.69
N ARG A 548 20.16 12.76 -22.34
CA ARG A 548 20.45 13.71 -23.44
C ARG A 548 21.33 14.87 -22.98
N ILE A 549 21.11 15.39 -21.77
CA ILE A 549 21.98 16.44 -21.23
C ILE A 549 23.33 15.88 -20.82
N ALA A 550 23.35 14.74 -20.14
CA ALA A 550 24.59 14.08 -19.74
C ALA A 550 25.50 13.83 -20.95
N GLU A 551 24.95 13.35 -22.07
CA GLU A 551 25.69 13.16 -23.32
C GLU A 551 26.31 14.47 -23.81
N LYS A 552 25.54 15.56 -23.86
CA LYS A 552 26.02 16.87 -24.32
C LYS A 552 27.11 17.48 -23.44
N VAL A 553 27.11 17.19 -22.15
CA VAL A 553 28.12 17.71 -21.21
C VAL A 553 29.25 16.70 -20.91
N GLY A 554 29.30 15.58 -21.64
CA GLY A 554 30.35 14.57 -21.51
C GLY A 554 30.28 13.72 -20.24
N CYS A 555 29.10 13.56 -19.64
CA CYS A 555 28.88 12.70 -18.48
C CYS A 555 28.59 11.23 -18.87
N PRO A 556 28.98 10.26 -18.01
CA PRO A 556 28.74 8.85 -18.26
C PRO A 556 27.25 8.50 -18.26
N LEU A 557 26.82 7.61 -19.17
CA LEU A 557 25.42 7.21 -19.39
C LEU A 557 25.10 5.78 -18.94
N ASP A 558 26.12 5.00 -18.59
CA ASP A 558 26.08 3.58 -18.24
C ASP A 558 25.44 3.33 -16.86
N ASP A 559 25.73 4.19 -15.89
CA ASP A 559 25.21 4.11 -14.53
C ASP A 559 24.59 5.42 -14.06
N THR A 560 23.35 5.34 -13.58
CA THR A 560 22.58 6.53 -13.15
C THR A 560 23.19 7.24 -11.93
N ALA A 561 23.85 6.52 -11.03
CA ALA A 561 24.48 7.13 -9.86
C ALA A 561 25.75 7.92 -10.25
N ARG A 562 26.58 7.35 -11.14
CA ARG A 562 27.73 8.03 -11.74
C ARG A 562 27.29 9.22 -12.60
N MET A 563 26.25 9.07 -13.41
CA MET A 563 25.67 10.15 -14.20
C MET A 563 25.20 11.31 -13.31
N ALA A 564 24.42 11.01 -12.27
CA ALA A 564 23.93 12.02 -11.33
C ALA A 564 25.07 12.72 -10.58
N LYS A 565 26.13 11.99 -10.19
CA LYS A 565 27.33 12.58 -9.57
C LYS A 565 28.05 13.51 -10.54
N CYS A 566 28.22 13.09 -11.80
CA CYS A 566 28.85 13.91 -12.84
C CYS A 566 28.06 15.19 -13.11
N LEU A 567 26.75 15.08 -13.36
CA LEU A 567 25.88 16.24 -13.59
C LEU A 567 25.90 17.24 -12.43
N LYS A 568 26.10 16.80 -11.19
CA LYS A 568 26.19 17.70 -10.03
C LYS A 568 27.49 18.48 -9.94
N VAL A 569 28.56 18.03 -10.60
CA VAL A 569 29.88 18.70 -10.61
C VAL A 569 30.19 19.39 -11.93
N THR A 570 29.38 19.18 -12.96
CA THR A 570 29.46 19.91 -14.23
C THR A 570 29.18 21.40 -14.01
N ASP A 571 29.83 22.26 -14.80
CA ASP A 571 29.55 23.70 -14.81
C ASP A 571 28.05 23.96 -15.01
N PRO A 572 27.39 24.69 -14.09
CA PRO A 572 25.96 24.96 -14.19
C PRO A 572 25.60 25.73 -15.45
N ARG A 573 26.47 26.61 -15.97
CA ARG A 573 26.19 27.35 -17.22
C ARG A 573 26.17 26.40 -18.41
N ALA A 574 27.14 25.49 -18.49
CA ALA A 574 27.16 24.43 -19.50
C ALA A 574 25.92 23.52 -19.42
N LEU A 575 25.50 23.12 -18.21
CA LEU A 575 24.27 22.33 -18.02
C LEU A 575 23.02 23.06 -18.55
N THR A 576 22.88 24.35 -18.22
CA THR A 576 21.75 25.16 -18.71
C THR A 576 21.78 25.28 -20.24
N LEU A 577 22.93 25.59 -20.84
CA LEU A 577 23.08 25.77 -22.28
C LEU A 577 23.01 24.47 -23.10
N ALA A 578 23.20 23.31 -22.46
CA ALA A 578 23.06 22.01 -23.11
C ALA A 578 21.63 21.75 -23.56
N TYR A 579 20.63 22.28 -22.85
CA TYR A 579 19.24 22.23 -23.28
C TYR A 579 18.92 23.45 -24.16
N LYS A 580 18.50 23.20 -25.40
CA LYS A 580 18.03 24.24 -26.32
C LYS A 580 16.69 23.81 -26.86
N MET A 581 15.67 24.63 -26.62
CA MET A 581 14.34 24.41 -27.18
C MET A 581 14.37 24.82 -28.66
N PRO A 582 14.04 23.91 -29.60
CA PRO A 582 13.89 24.31 -31.00
C PRO A 582 12.66 25.22 -31.13
N LEU A 583 12.80 26.31 -31.90
CA LEU A 583 11.72 27.29 -32.14
C LEU A 583 11.16 27.21 -33.58
N ALA A 584 11.74 26.37 -34.43
CA ALA A 584 11.32 26.13 -35.80
C ALA A 584 11.78 24.75 -36.28
N GLY A 585 11.13 24.22 -37.32
CA GLY A 585 11.52 22.95 -37.95
C GLY A 585 11.37 21.73 -37.05
N MET A 586 10.45 21.78 -36.08
CA MET A 586 10.21 20.66 -35.17
C MET A 586 9.42 19.54 -35.85
N GLU A 587 9.77 18.30 -35.52
CA GLU A 587 9.03 17.11 -35.99
C GLU A 587 7.74 16.91 -35.19
N TYR A 588 7.74 17.30 -33.91
CA TYR A 588 6.62 17.19 -32.99
C TYR A 588 6.15 18.58 -32.51
N PRO A 589 4.93 18.70 -31.97
CA PRO A 589 4.47 19.91 -31.29
C PRO A 589 5.38 20.35 -30.14
N MET A 590 5.44 21.65 -29.85
CA MET A 590 6.32 22.30 -28.86
C MET A 590 6.26 21.63 -27.48
N LEU A 591 5.06 21.18 -27.09
CA LEU A 591 4.80 20.44 -25.86
C LEU A 591 5.80 19.30 -25.60
N HIS A 592 6.17 18.54 -26.64
CA HIS A 592 7.04 17.37 -26.52
C HIS A 592 8.48 17.72 -26.19
N TYR A 593 8.89 18.97 -26.41
CA TYR A 593 10.25 19.40 -26.15
C TYR A 593 10.44 19.86 -24.71
N LEU A 594 9.38 20.12 -23.93
CA LEU A 594 9.45 20.51 -22.51
C LEU A 594 10.03 19.40 -21.62
N GLY A 595 11.36 19.29 -21.60
CA GLY A 595 12.08 18.19 -20.96
C GLY A 595 12.23 18.31 -19.44
N PHE A 596 12.52 19.51 -18.95
CA PHE A 596 12.89 19.77 -17.54
C PHE A 596 11.76 20.44 -16.77
N ILE A 597 10.77 19.65 -16.42
CA ILE A 597 9.57 20.02 -15.65
C ILE A 597 9.43 19.08 -14.44
N PRO A 598 8.50 19.34 -13.49
CA PRO A 598 8.27 18.44 -12.35
C PRO A 598 8.07 16.97 -12.70
N VAL A 599 8.35 16.09 -11.75
CA VAL A 599 8.19 14.63 -11.86
C VAL A 599 7.43 14.08 -10.65
N VAL A 600 6.74 12.95 -10.82
CA VAL A 600 6.24 12.17 -9.67
C VAL A 600 7.44 11.47 -9.04
N ASP A 601 7.89 11.97 -7.87
CA ASP A 601 9.10 11.51 -7.18
C ASP A 601 8.78 10.55 -6.02
N GLY A 602 7.50 10.28 -5.73
CA GLY A 602 7.11 9.44 -4.59
C GLY A 602 7.51 10.07 -3.24
N ASP A 603 7.72 11.39 -3.20
CA ASP A 603 8.07 12.16 -2.00
C ASP A 603 7.35 13.53 -1.99
N PHE A 604 7.88 14.54 -2.70
CA PHE A 604 7.26 15.86 -2.77
C PHE A 604 5.94 15.82 -3.56
N ILE A 605 5.95 15.09 -4.68
CA ILE A 605 4.76 14.71 -5.46
C ILE A 605 4.64 13.19 -5.36
N PRO A 606 3.88 12.67 -4.37
CA PRO A 606 3.91 11.26 -4.00
C PRO A 606 3.17 10.32 -4.97
N ASP A 607 2.24 10.84 -5.77
CA ASP A 607 1.47 10.10 -6.76
C ASP A 607 1.13 11.03 -7.94
N ASP A 608 0.44 10.53 -8.96
CA ASP A 608 -0.12 11.37 -10.01
C ASP A 608 -1.01 12.48 -9.40
N PRO A 609 -0.83 13.76 -9.78
CA PRO A 609 -1.54 14.87 -9.15
C PRO A 609 -3.05 14.73 -9.06
N ILE A 610 -3.69 14.00 -9.99
CA ILE A 610 -5.14 13.75 -9.96
C ILE A 610 -5.60 13.00 -8.70
N ASN A 611 -4.72 12.21 -8.08
CA ASN A 611 -5.04 11.43 -6.88
C ASN A 611 -4.79 12.20 -5.57
N LEU A 612 -4.28 13.43 -5.63
CA LEU A 612 -3.76 14.16 -4.46
C LEU A 612 -4.68 15.27 -3.93
N TYR A 613 -5.85 15.47 -4.54
CA TYR A 613 -6.75 16.58 -4.20
C TYR A 613 -7.31 16.54 -2.77
N ALA A 614 -7.28 15.39 -2.09
CA ALA A 614 -7.59 15.30 -0.66
C ALA A 614 -6.70 16.22 0.22
N ASN A 615 -5.47 16.53 -0.22
CA ASN A 615 -4.58 17.46 0.49
C ASN A 615 -5.04 18.93 0.39
N THR A 616 -5.88 19.25 -0.60
CA THR A 616 -6.38 20.61 -0.88
C THR A 616 -7.75 20.90 -0.27
N ALA A 617 -8.33 19.93 0.45
CA ALA A 617 -9.69 19.97 0.96
C ALA A 617 -10.01 21.23 1.79
N ASP A 618 -9.02 21.72 2.56
CA ASP A 618 -9.15 22.86 3.46
C ASP A 618 -8.51 24.16 2.89
N ILE A 619 -8.29 24.24 1.56
CA ILE A 619 -7.66 25.38 0.88
C ILE A 619 -8.66 26.05 -0.06
N ASP A 620 -8.91 27.35 0.12
CA ASP A 620 -9.75 28.12 -0.79
C ASP A 620 -9.02 28.26 -2.14
N TYR A 621 -9.64 27.92 -3.27
CA TYR A 621 -8.93 27.81 -4.55
C TYR A 621 -9.65 28.50 -5.70
N ILE A 622 -8.94 29.40 -6.39
CA ILE A 622 -9.33 29.98 -7.67
C ILE A 622 -8.47 29.36 -8.76
N VAL A 623 -9.11 28.91 -9.85
CA VAL A 623 -8.41 28.50 -11.06
C VAL A 623 -9.07 29.17 -12.27
N GLY A 624 -8.28 29.53 -13.27
CA GLY A 624 -8.80 30.16 -14.48
C GLY A 624 -7.82 30.11 -15.64
N THR A 625 -8.34 30.39 -16.84
CA THR A 625 -7.59 30.45 -18.10
C THR A 625 -7.97 31.73 -18.85
N ASN A 626 -7.13 32.16 -19.78
CA ASN A 626 -7.50 33.18 -20.75
C ASN A 626 -8.21 32.54 -21.94
N ASN A 627 -8.92 33.34 -22.73
CA ASN A 627 -9.70 32.83 -23.86
C ASN A 627 -8.84 32.19 -24.97
N MET A 628 -7.58 32.58 -25.10
CA MET A 628 -6.65 32.19 -26.17
C MET A 628 -5.28 31.81 -25.59
N ASP A 629 -5.24 31.15 -24.42
CA ASP A 629 -3.97 30.74 -23.78
C ASP A 629 -3.07 29.89 -24.69
N GLY A 630 -3.67 29.09 -25.57
CA GLY A 630 -2.94 28.25 -26.52
C GLY A 630 -2.27 29.02 -27.66
N HIS A 631 -2.58 30.31 -27.87
CA HIS A 631 -2.10 31.06 -29.05
C HIS A 631 -0.58 31.10 -29.16
N ILE A 632 0.14 31.23 -28.04
CA ILE A 632 1.61 31.27 -28.03
C ILE A 632 2.20 29.95 -28.56
N PHE A 633 1.65 28.82 -28.14
CA PHE A 633 2.12 27.49 -28.54
C PHE A 633 1.72 27.19 -29.99
N ALA A 634 0.46 27.48 -30.34
CA ALA A 634 -0.07 27.34 -31.69
C ALA A 634 0.71 28.19 -32.71
N SER A 635 1.24 29.34 -32.30
CA SER A 635 2.07 30.20 -33.16
C SER A 635 3.42 29.59 -33.52
N ILE A 636 3.94 28.73 -32.65
CA ILE A 636 5.22 28.02 -32.85
C ILE A 636 4.97 26.75 -33.66
N ASP A 637 3.92 26.00 -33.31
CA ASP A 637 3.58 24.74 -33.98
C ASP A 637 3.00 24.97 -35.38
N MET A 638 2.26 26.05 -35.57
CA MET A 638 1.68 26.45 -36.85
C MET A 638 1.85 27.96 -37.11
N PRO A 639 3.03 28.42 -37.57
CA PRO A 639 3.31 29.84 -37.79
C PRO A 639 2.38 30.55 -38.78
N ALA A 640 1.65 29.80 -39.61
CA ALA A 640 0.65 30.34 -40.54
C ALA A 640 -0.50 31.08 -39.83
N ILE A 641 -0.79 30.78 -38.56
CA ILE A 641 -1.90 31.43 -37.84
C ILE A 641 -1.70 32.94 -37.67
N ASN A 642 -0.45 33.42 -37.60
CA ASN A 642 -0.13 34.84 -37.47
C ASN A 642 0.22 35.53 -38.79
N LYS A 643 0.23 34.80 -39.91
CA LYS A 643 0.61 35.32 -41.21
C LYS A 643 -0.61 35.46 -42.10
N ASN A 644 -0.99 36.69 -42.42
CA ASN A 644 -2.18 36.99 -43.24
C ASN A 644 -2.14 36.35 -44.64
N LYS A 645 -0.94 36.18 -45.22
CA LYS A 645 -0.74 35.60 -46.56
C LYS A 645 -0.53 34.08 -46.56
N GLN A 646 -0.55 33.42 -45.41
CA GLN A 646 -0.44 31.97 -45.31
C GLN A 646 -1.76 31.38 -44.82
N GLU A 647 -2.14 30.29 -45.47
CA GLU A 647 -3.35 29.55 -45.17
C GLU A 647 -3.05 28.35 -44.27
N VAL A 648 -4.01 28.00 -43.43
CA VAL A 648 -4.04 26.75 -42.69
C VAL A 648 -4.87 25.75 -43.48
N THR A 649 -4.28 24.61 -43.81
CA THR A 649 -4.97 23.51 -44.48
C THR A 649 -5.49 22.47 -43.49
N ASP A 650 -6.42 21.65 -43.95
CA ASP A 650 -6.97 20.52 -43.20
C ASP A 650 -5.87 19.50 -42.85
N GLU A 651 -4.91 19.29 -43.77
CA GLU A 651 -3.76 18.42 -43.56
C GLU A 651 -2.81 18.97 -42.48
N ASP A 652 -2.54 20.28 -42.49
CA ASP A 652 -1.71 20.93 -41.47
C ASP A 652 -2.33 20.76 -40.08
N PHE A 653 -3.63 20.98 -39.97
CA PHE A 653 -4.35 20.83 -38.70
C PHE A 653 -4.42 19.37 -38.25
N TYR A 654 -4.67 18.43 -39.18
CA TYR A 654 -4.65 17.00 -38.86
C TYR A 654 -3.27 16.53 -38.38
N LYS A 655 -2.19 17.07 -38.96
CA LYS A 655 -0.82 16.80 -38.51
C LYS A 655 -0.56 17.30 -37.08
N LEU A 656 -1.02 18.51 -36.76
CA LEU A 656 -0.94 19.05 -35.40
C LEU A 656 -1.69 18.16 -34.38
N ILE A 657 -2.94 17.82 -34.69
CA ILE A 657 -3.77 16.93 -33.85
C ILE A 657 -3.09 15.58 -33.66
N SER A 658 -2.55 14.99 -34.72
CA SER A 658 -1.88 13.70 -34.66
C SER A 658 -0.66 13.74 -33.73
N GLY A 659 0.10 14.84 -33.75
CA GLY A 659 1.24 15.07 -32.85
C GLY A 659 0.84 15.21 -31.38
N LEU A 660 -0.31 15.83 -31.09
CA LEU A 660 -0.81 16.04 -29.72
C LEU A 660 -1.65 14.87 -29.19
N THR A 661 -2.14 13.97 -30.05
CA THR A 661 -2.97 12.81 -29.68
C THR A 661 -2.26 11.46 -29.82
N MET A 662 -0.93 11.44 -29.97
CA MET A 662 -0.12 10.22 -30.18
C MET A 662 -0.44 9.07 -29.22
N ILE A 663 -0.76 9.36 -27.95
CA ILE A 663 -1.09 8.36 -26.92
C ILE A 663 -2.34 7.53 -27.29
N LYS A 664 -3.26 8.09 -28.08
CA LYS A 664 -4.50 7.44 -28.53
C LYS A 664 -4.42 6.93 -29.97
N GLY A 665 -3.29 7.13 -30.65
CA GLY A 665 -3.05 6.72 -32.03
C GLY A 665 -4.00 7.35 -33.04
N LEU A 666 -4.05 6.78 -34.25
CA LEU A 666 -4.83 7.30 -35.39
C LEU A 666 -6.32 7.46 -35.09
N ARG A 667 -6.90 6.57 -34.28
CA ARG A 667 -8.31 6.67 -33.89
C ARG A 667 -8.58 7.93 -33.07
N GLY A 668 -7.68 8.26 -32.13
CA GLY A 668 -7.77 9.49 -31.35
C GLY A 668 -7.62 10.74 -32.22
N ALA A 669 -6.67 10.70 -33.16
CA ALA A 669 -6.45 11.79 -34.10
C ALA A 669 -7.69 12.07 -34.98
N ASN A 670 -8.26 11.02 -35.60
CA ASN A 670 -9.45 11.14 -36.45
C ASN A 670 -10.64 11.69 -35.67
N SER A 671 -10.97 11.10 -34.51
CA SER A 671 -12.11 11.56 -33.72
C SER A 671 -11.94 13.00 -33.21
N THR A 672 -10.70 13.41 -32.91
CA THR A 672 -10.43 14.80 -32.49
C THR A 672 -10.59 15.75 -33.68
N PHE A 673 -10.03 15.41 -34.84
CA PHE A 673 -10.17 16.19 -36.06
C PHE A 673 -11.64 16.39 -36.44
N ASP A 674 -12.45 15.33 -36.43
CA ASP A 674 -13.88 15.40 -36.75
C ASP A 674 -14.65 16.36 -35.82
N VAL A 675 -14.30 16.38 -34.54
CA VAL A 675 -14.96 17.24 -33.55
C VAL A 675 -14.62 18.71 -33.77
N TYR A 676 -13.33 19.03 -33.90
CA TYR A 676 -12.87 20.43 -34.01
C TYR A 676 -13.14 21.03 -35.40
N THR A 677 -13.21 20.23 -36.46
CA THR A 677 -13.50 20.72 -37.82
C THR A 677 -14.99 20.72 -38.17
N LYS A 678 -15.87 20.20 -37.30
CA LYS A 678 -17.33 20.23 -37.49
C LYS A 678 -17.89 21.63 -37.85
N PRO A 679 -17.41 22.75 -37.26
CA PRO A 679 -17.85 24.10 -37.65
C PRO A 679 -17.42 24.51 -39.06
N TRP A 680 -16.35 23.93 -39.60
CA TRP A 680 -15.79 24.30 -40.91
C TRP A 680 -16.73 23.97 -42.07
N ALA A 681 -17.62 23.00 -41.89
CA ALA A 681 -18.68 22.70 -42.86
C ALA A 681 -19.66 23.87 -43.05
N ARG A 682 -19.75 24.79 -42.07
CA ARG A 682 -20.61 25.99 -42.13
C ARG A 682 -19.82 27.25 -42.49
N ASP A 683 -18.60 27.36 -41.98
CA ASP A 683 -17.69 28.48 -42.23
C ASP A 683 -16.24 27.99 -42.33
N ALA A 684 -15.73 27.92 -43.57
CA ALA A 684 -14.37 27.45 -43.87
C ALA A 684 -13.38 28.61 -44.07
N THR A 685 -13.68 29.82 -43.59
CA THR A 685 -12.76 30.97 -43.68
C THR A 685 -11.45 30.69 -42.95
N GLN A 686 -10.38 31.34 -43.42
CA GLN A 686 -9.06 31.23 -42.79
C GLN A 686 -9.08 31.75 -41.34
N GLU A 687 -9.92 32.73 -41.02
CA GLU A 687 -10.11 33.21 -39.65
C GLU A 687 -10.66 32.09 -38.75
N THR A 688 -11.72 31.42 -39.18
CA THR A 688 -12.31 30.31 -38.44
C THR A 688 -11.34 29.14 -38.29
N LYS A 689 -10.62 28.76 -39.36
CA LYS A 689 -9.59 27.71 -39.28
C LYS A 689 -8.46 28.05 -38.30
N LYS A 690 -7.90 29.26 -38.39
CA LYS A 690 -6.83 29.73 -37.50
C LYS A 690 -7.29 29.81 -36.05
N LYS A 691 -8.53 30.28 -35.82
CA LYS A 691 -9.13 30.29 -34.49
C LYS A 691 -9.30 28.86 -33.94
N THR A 692 -9.74 27.90 -34.75
CA THR A 692 -9.86 26.50 -34.33
C THR A 692 -8.52 25.90 -33.88
N VAL A 693 -7.40 26.27 -34.52
CA VAL A 693 -6.06 25.85 -34.07
C VAL A 693 -5.77 26.37 -32.66
N VAL A 694 -6.03 27.66 -32.42
CA VAL A 694 -5.83 28.30 -31.10
C VAL A 694 -6.75 27.71 -30.04
N ASP A 695 -8.01 27.47 -30.38
CA ASP A 695 -8.99 26.86 -29.48
C ASP A 695 -8.54 25.43 -29.09
N PHE A 696 -8.09 24.63 -30.06
CA PHE A 696 -7.60 23.27 -29.81
C PHE A 696 -6.43 23.23 -28.83
N GLU A 697 -5.42 24.08 -29.02
CA GLU A 697 -4.29 24.14 -28.09
C GLU A 697 -4.66 24.76 -26.74
N THR A 698 -5.58 25.73 -26.71
CA THR A 698 -6.12 26.28 -25.46
C THR A 698 -6.81 25.18 -24.65
N ASP A 699 -7.63 24.36 -25.32
CA ASP A 699 -8.38 23.27 -24.70
C ASP A 699 -7.46 22.21 -24.08
N ILE A 700 -6.52 21.69 -24.87
CA ILE A 700 -5.67 20.57 -24.42
C ILE A 700 -4.58 21.00 -23.43
N LEU A 701 -4.01 22.21 -23.58
CA LEU A 701 -2.91 22.66 -22.74
C LEU A 701 -3.39 23.31 -21.44
N PHE A 702 -4.57 23.95 -21.43
CA PHE A 702 -5.00 24.81 -20.33
C PHE A 702 -6.43 24.57 -19.87
N LEU A 703 -7.44 24.73 -20.73
CA LEU A 703 -8.85 24.78 -20.31
C LEU A 703 -9.33 23.45 -19.75
N VAL A 704 -9.23 22.35 -20.50
CA VAL A 704 -9.73 21.02 -20.05
C VAL A 704 -9.01 20.53 -18.78
N PRO A 705 -7.67 20.65 -18.65
CA PRO A 705 -6.99 20.38 -17.39
C PRO A 705 -7.49 21.24 -16.23
N THR A 706 -7.77 22.52 -16.47
CA THR A 706 -8.23 23.47 -15.45
C THR A 706 -9.65 23.15 -14.99
N GLU A 707 -10.56 22.85 -15.90
CA GLU A 707 -11.92 22.38 -15.59
C GLU A 707 -11.89 21.09 -14.77
N THR A 708 -11.02 20.14 -15.15
CA THR A 708 -10.82 18.89 -14.41
C THR A 708 -10.29 19.17 -13.00
N ALA A 709 -9.31 20.07 -12.87
CA ALA A 709 -8.74 20.45 -11.57
C ALA A 709 -9.77 21.11 -10.65
N LEU A 710 -10.63 21.99 -11.21
CA LEU A 710 -11.71 22.62 -10.48
C LEU A 710 -12.73 21.59 -9.99
N ALA A 711 -13.14 20.66 -10.85
CA ALA A 711 -14.06 19.59 -10.48
C ALA A 711 -13.48 18.67 -9.38
N GLN A 712 -12.19 18.33 -9.49
CA GLN A 712 -11.50 17.50 -8.48
C GLN A 712 -11.37 18.23 -7.13
N HIS A 713 -11.03 19.52 -7.13
CA HIS A 713 -10.99 20.32 -5.91
C HIS A 713 -12.39 20.38 -5.26
N ARG A 714 -13.42 20.69 -6.06
CA ARG A 714 -14.81 20.76 -5.57
C ARG A 714 -15.29 19.44 -4.96
N ALA A 715 -14.91 18.30 -5.54
CA ALA A 715 -15.28 16.98 -5.02
C ALA A 715 -14.62 16.62 -3.68
N ASN A 716 -13.51 17.26 -3.32
CA ASN A 716 -12.74 16.98 -2.11
C ASN A 716 -12.79 18.09 -1.05
N ALA A 717 -13.30 19.28 -1.41
CA ALA A 717 -13.45 20.42 -0.51
C ALA A 717 -14.38 20.11 0.67
N LYS A 718 -14.07 20.64 1.86
CA LYS A 718 -14.84 20.46 3.09
C LYS A 718 -15.67 21.67 3.48
#